data_AF-A0A1Y5PAZ7-F1
#
_entry.id   AF-A0A1Y5PAZ7-F1
#
_cell.length_a   1.000
_cell.length_b   1.000
_cell.length_c   1.000
_cell.angle_alpha   90.00
_cell.angle_beta   90.00
_cell.angle_gamma   90.00
#
_symmetry.space_group_name_H-M   'P 1'
#
loop_
_entity.id
_entity.type
_entity.pdbx_description
1 polymer ?
#
loop_
_entity_poly.entity_id
_entity_poly.type
_entity_poly.pdbx_seq_one_letter_code
_entity_poly.pdbx_strand_id
1 'polypeptide(L)'
;MLRDRRIWWGTVAVFAGIGAALLTGSATAAADTGGSAEHSGTSTSQSSSNSPAAAATARHRVAPAAVVSRMRTPRPAATAAPTAATTPQAGARRAANTPAKVLANVLSAFGVAAPASPTGPATGTSARPAAAAPESAQSVVTPPATNGVTGVKVGHSTLTIPVNGGFNAPADWYFPTQADGSVQANGVIWLQHGFLADKAFYSALATKLAKDTNSIVVAPTLPSFPQLTCGGCTLYGVPMQKAAATMFLGERSALTISANQAGYQGVLPEDFILAGHSAGGGWSSSVGGYYVDDLAPGDANHLLGVVMYDGVNMNGTLPQAIASLDTLDIPVYQIAAPAQMWNTFGTTTDELLALRPDQFDGVVLVNGSHVDAMLGSNPVIDFFAQLVTKRSPPGNTSAVDTLSTGWINDFYVGAGPDAPQFGIYGTAGQPIIMGDASAVVLPTPLASQLGPIEKLMKKWTDLIMPLIFGGSPRSATVTTPVAANPTVTSPTANGVTGVKTGNTTLTIQVGSRTYNAPADWYFPTQADGSVQANGIIYLQHGFLANKSFYTVLARSLASATNSIVVATTLPSFAPLTCPTCTINNPAMQQGVADLFLGGRAALTVSASNAGYQGTLPEDFTLSGHSAGGGLAVAAGSDYVNSLAPSDENHLLGVVMFDGVSNSDAFASALDTLDGIPVYQIAAPAQPWNAFGQTTTQLIAERPDQFVGVELVNGSHTDSVIGSDPFFDFFAAIFVRPSAPGNATAVHTLAAGWINDFYVAAGPDAPQYGLYGPAGQPILMGQTAAIVLPTQPAAAAAAIAA
;
A
#
# COMPACT_ATOMS: atom_id res chain seq x y z
N MET A 1 -3.41 -8.93 28.39
CA MET A 1 -4.61 -8.10 28.69
C MET A 1 -4.31 -6.62 28.95
N LEU A 2 -3.53 -6.22 29.96
CA LEU A 2 -3.30 -4.78 30.27
C LEU A 2 -2.11 -4.14 29.54
N ARG A 3 -1.18 -4.93 29.01
CA ARG A 3 0.05 -4.43 28.34
C ARG A 3 -0.21 -4.08 26.87
N ASP A 4 -1.10 -4.84 26.24
CA ASP A 4 -1.38 -4.85 24.80
C ASP A 4 -2.08 -3.56 24.34
N ARG A 5 -2.98 -3.02 25.17
CA ARG A 5 -3.79 -1.83 24.86
C ARG A 5 -2.97 -0.56 24.57
N ARG A 6 -1.66 -0.49 24.90
CA ARG A 6 -0.85 0.73 24.75
C ARG A 6 -0.24 0.92 23.36
N ILE A 7 0.29 -0.14 22.75
CA ILE A 7 0.88 -0.13 21.40
C ILE A 7 -0.10 0.50 20.40
N TRP A 8 -1.36 0.10 20.55
CA TRP A 8 -2.47 0.45 19.69
C TRP A 8 -2.93 1.93 19.72
N TRP A 9 -2.70 2.70 20.80
CA TRP A 9 -3.13 4.12 20.84
C TRP A 9 -2.34 5.00 19.86
N GLY A 10 -1.06 4.68 19.62
CA GLY A 10 -0.24 5.41 18.65
C GLY A 10 -0.79 5.31 17.23
N THR A 11 -1.21 4.11 16.83
CA THR A 11 -1.77 3.83 15.50
C THR A 11 -3.04 4.65 15.20
N VAL A 12 -3.96 4.75 16.17
CA VAL A 12 -5.23 5.49 15.99
C VAL A 12 -5.02 6.98 15.79
N ALA A 13 -4.06 7.58 16.51
CA ALA A 13 -3.76 9.01 16.39
C ALA A 13 -3.22 9.39 15.00
N VAL A 14 -2.46 8.50 14.35
CA VAL A 14 -1.88 8.74 13.02
C VAL A 14 -2.95 8.79 11.93
N PHE A 15 -3.89 7.84 11.90
CA PHE A 15 -4.91 7.78 10.85
C PHE A 15 -5.94 8.93 10.93
N ALA A 16 -6.24 9.42 12.14
CA ALA A 16 -7.08 10.61 12.30
C ALA A 16 -6.48 11.86 11.63
N GLY A 17 -5.15 12.00 11.64
CA GLY A 17 -4.44 13.10 10.97
C GLY A 17 -4.47 13.01 9.44
N ILE A 18 -4.44 11.79 8.89
CA ILE A 18 -4.44 11.57 7.43
C ILE A 18 -5.83 11.86 6.82
N GLY A 19 -6.92 11.42 7.47
CA GLY A 19 -8.27 11.68 7.00
C GLY A 19 -8.63 13.17 6.93
N ALA A 20 -8.12 13.96 7.88
CA ALA A 20 -8.34 15.42 7.90
C ALA A 20 -7.69 16.17 6.72
N ALA A 21 -6.57 15.66 6.18
CA ALA A 21 -5.83 16.31 5.10
C ALA A 21 -6.49 16.17 3.71
N LEU A 22 -7.33 15.15 3.51
CA LEU A 22 -8.07 14.93 2.26
C LEU A 22 -9.37 15.74 2.18
N LEU A 23 -10.00 16.02 3.31
CA LEU A 23 -11.30 16.73 3.39
C LEU A 23 -11.25 18.21 2.98
N THR A 24 -10.07 18.83 2.93
CA THR A 24 -9.91 20.25 2.53
C THR A 24 -9.69 20.45 1.02
N GLY A 25 -9.57 19.38 0.23
CA GLY A 25 -9.26 19.46 -1.20
C GLY A 25 -10.46 19.74 -2.12
N SER A 26 -11.69 19.51 -1.65
CA SER A 26 -12.91 19.43 -2.49
C SER A 26 -13.89 20.58 -2.29
N ALA A 27 -13.40 21.81 -2.06
CA ALA A 27 -14.23 22.99 -1.79
C ALA A 27 -13.72 24.29 -2.47
N THR A 28 -13.67 24.31 -3.81
CA THR A 28 -13.46 25.56 -4.59
C THR A 28 -14.78 26.14 -5.08
N ALA A 29 -15.54 26.75 -4.17
CA ALA A 29 -16.72 27.54 -4.56
C ALA A 29 -16.28 28.91 -5.11
N ALA A 30 -16.61 29.19 -6.37
CA ALA A 30 -16.48 30.53 -6.94
C ALA A 30 -17.68 31.40 -6.54
N ALA A 31 -17.42 32.61 -6.06
CA ALA A 31 -18.44 33.63 -5.83
C ALA A 31 -17.84 35.01 -6.13
N ASP A 32 -18.39 35.69 -7.14
CA ASP A 32 -18.03 37.07 -7.47
C ASP A 32 -19.00 38.07 -6.82
N THR A 33 -18.68 39.36 -6.85
CA THR A 33 -19.20 40.37 -5.90
C THR A 33 -20.70 40.70 -5.99
N GLY A 34 -21.35 41.03 -4.85
CA GLY A 34 -22.66 41.69 -4.86
C GLY A 34 -23.39 41.96 -3.53
N GLY A 35 -23.12 43.12 -2.89
CA GLY A 35 -24.18 43.96 -2.28
C GLY A 35 -24.66 43.77 -0.81
N SER A 36 -24.50 44.84 -0.03
CA SER A 36 -25.48 45.36 0.97
C SER A 36 -25.78 44.64 2.30
N ALA A 37 -25.03 45.05 3.33
CA ALA A 37 -25.51 45.80 4.51
C ALA A 37 -26.51 45.23 5.56
N GLU A 38 -26.06 45.38 6.82
CA GLU A 38 -26.78 45.77 8.05
C GLU A 38 -27.41 44.76 9.06
N HIS A 39 -26.90 44.93 10.30
CA HIS A 39 -27.55 44.84 11.62
C HIS A 39 -27.80 43.51 12.37
N SER A 40 -26.81 43.17 13.20
CA SER A 40 -26.91 42.87 14.65
C SER A 40 -27.83 41.76 15.20
N GLY A 41 -27.21 40.76 15.85
CA GLY A 41 -27.87 39.81 16.76
C GLY A 41 -26.89 39.17 17.76
N THR A 42 -27.04 39.48 19.04
CA THR A 42 -26.14 39.04 20.14
C THR A 42 -26.49 37.63 20.63
N SER A 43 -25.50 36.76 20.93
CA SER A 43 -25.33 36.13 22.28
C SER A 43 -24.39 34.92 22.33
N THR A 44 -23.55 34.94 23.36
CA THR A 44 -22.63 33.91 23.85
C THR A 44 -23.29 32.64 24.41
N SER A 45 -22.63 31.49 24.32
CA SER A 45 -22.34 30.57 25.45
C SER A 45 -21.60 29.31 24.98
N GLN A 46 -20.89 28.54 25.81
CA GLN A 46 -19.92 28.88 26.86
C GLN A 46 -19.07 27.61 27.10
N SER A 47 -17.79 27.73 27.47
CA SER A 47 -16.97 26.57 27.85
C SER A 47 -17.22 26.15 29.31
N SER A 48 -16.90 24.91 29.65
CA SER A 48 -16.73 24.50 31.05
C SER A 48 -15.48 23.65 31.24
N SER A 49 -14.72 23.96 32.29
CA SER A 49 -13.60 23.16 32.80
C SER A 49 -13.60 23.28 34.32
N ASN A 50 -13.40 22.16 35.02
CA ASN A 50 -13.53 22.10 36.47
C ASN A 50 -12.18 22.27 37.17
N SER A 51 -12.10 23.22 38.11
CA SER A 51 -11.50 23.01 39.44
C SER A 51 -11.86 24.18 40.38
N PRO A 52 -12.06 23.93 41.69
CA PRO A 52 -12.54 24.95 42.65
C PRO A 52 -11.42 25.83 43.22
N ALA A 53 -11.79 26.95 43.85
CA ALA A 53 -10.90 27.97 44.38
C ALA A 53 -10.98 28.13 45.91
N ALA A 54 -10.01 28.84 46.51
CA ALA A 54 -10.12 29.36 47.88
C ALA A 54 -9.36 30.68 48.10
N ALA A 55 -10.06 31.65 48.73
CA ALA A 55 -9.57 32.69 49.65
C ALA A 55 -8.58 33.81 49.20
N ALA A 56 -9.13 35.03 49.20
CA ALA A 56 -8.69 36.18 50.02
C ALA A 56 -7.72 37.29 49.50
N THR A 57 -8.32 38.48 49.33
CA THR A 57 -7.86 39.82 49.80
C THR A 57 -6.67 40.58 49.18
N ALA A 58 -7.04 41.69 48.51
CA ALA A 58 -6.68 43.09 48.86
C ALA A 58 -5.49 43.87 48.19
N ARG A 59 -5.89 44.95 47.50
CA ARG A 59 -5.28 46.31 47.42
C ARG A 59 -3.99 46.58 46.58
N HIS A 60 -4.16 47.44 45.56
CA HIS A 60 -3.68 48.86 45.47
C HIS A 60 -2.86 49.32 44.24
N ARG A 61 -3.08 50.61 43.88
CA ARG A 61 -2.44 51.48 42.85
C ARG A 61 -2.70 51.09 41.37
N VAL A 62 -3.27 51.88 40.45
CA VAL A 62 -3.59 53.33 40.21
C VAL A 62 -2.62 54.07 39.27
N ALA A 63 -3.19 54.79 38.28
CA ALA A 63 -2.59 55.73 37.30
C ALA A 63 -3.37 57.09 37.33
N PRO A 64 -3.00 58.17 36.58
CA PRO A 64 -3.01 58.29 35.10
C PRO A 64 -1.66 58.88 34.60
N ALA A 65 -1.44 59.66 33.51
CA ALA A 65 -2.21 60.39 32.48
C ALA A 65 -1.31 60.55 31.20
N ALA A 66 -1.72 60.84 29.96
CA ALA A 66 -2.90 61.46 29.31
C ALA A 66 -2.89 63.01 29.18
N VAL A 67 -2.80 63.52 27.94
CA VAL A 67 -3.22 64.85 27.40
C VAL A 67 -3.11 64.79 25.84
N VAL A 68 -3.65 65.74 25.06
CA VAL A 68 -4.99 65.70 24.40
C VAL A 68 -5.16 66.97 23.53
N SER A 69 -5.12 66.89 22.18
CA SER A 69 -5.69 67.86 21.18
C SER A 69 -5.17 67.63 19.74
N ARG A 70 -5.85 67.98 18.63
CA ARG A 70 -7.29 68.31 18.35
C ARG A 70 -7.60 68.18 16.83
N MET A 71 -8.91 68.13 16.51
CA MET A 71 -9.62 68.31 15.22
C MET A 71 -8.87 69.02 14.06
N ARG A 72 -9.13 68.71 12.76
CA ARG A 72 -10.35 69.14 12.02
C ARG A 72 -10.55 68.42 10.65
N THR A 73 -11.80 68.40 10.15
CA THR A 73 -12.25 67.95 8.80
C THR A 73 -12.67 69.18 7.93
N PRO A 74 -13.14 69.13 6.64
CA PRO A 74 -13.54 67.98 5.78
C PRO A 74 -13.06 68.02 4.28
N ARG A 75 -13.67 67.18 3.43
CA ARG A 75 -13.58 66.96 1.94
C ARG A 75 -14.46 68.00 1.15
N PRO A 76 -14.71 67.96 -0.21
CA PRO A 76 -14.14 67.19 -1.35
C PRO A 76 -13.94 67.92 -2.73
N ALA A 77 -13.34 67.19 -3.71
CA ALA A 77 -13.47 67.30 -5.20
C ALA A 77 -12.83 68.55 -5.93
N ALA A 78 -12.58 68.58 -7.25
CA ALA A 78 -12.94 67.67 -8.37
C ALA A 78 -11.96 67.67 -9.59
N THR A 79 -12.04 66.61 -10.42
CA THR A 79 -11.83 66.49 -11.90
C THR A 79 -10.65 67.15 -12.65
N ALA A 80 -9.80 66.35 -13.33
CA ALA A 80 -9.27 66.58 -14.69
C ALA A 80 -8.52 65.36 -15.30
N ALA A 81 -8.45 65.28 -16.63
CA ALA A 81 -7.63 64.38 -17.49
C ALA A 81 -7.51 65.03 -18.90
N PRO A 82 -6.81 64.48 -19.92
CA PRO A 82 -5.87 63.35 -19.97
C PRO A 82 -4.51 63.69 -20.65
N THR A 83 -3.57 62.74 -20.71
CA THR A 83 -2.51 62.73 -21.75
C THR A 83 -2.02 61.31 -22.04
N ALA A 84 -1.65 61.03 -23.28
CA ALA A 84 -0.97 59.80 -23.73
C ALA A 84 0.46 60.16 -24.21
N ALA A 85 1.38 59.26 -24.53
CA ALA A 85 1.35 57.80 -24.60
C ALA A 85 2.75 57.21 -24.34
N THR A 86 2.86 56.00 -23.81
CA THR A 86 4.07 55.17 -23.97
C THR A 86 3.74 53.69 -23.81
N THR A 87 4.11 52.85 -24.78
CA THR A 87 3.88 51.40 -24.75
C THR A 87 5.12 50.68 -24.22
N PRO A 88 4.96 49.73 -23.28
CA PRO A 88 5.84 48.57 -23.25
C PRO A 88 5.08 47.24 -23.29
N GLN A 89 5.45 46.42 -24.28
CA GLN A 89 5.70 44.98 -24.22
C GLN A 89 4.86 44.12 -23.24
N ALA A 90 4.08 43.18 -23.79
CA ALA A 90 3.26 42.26 -23.00
C ALA A 90 4.09 41.34 -22.08
N GLY A 91 3.82 41.40 -20.77
CA GLY A 91 4.41 40.50 -19.79
C GLY A 91 3.92 39.06 -19.96
N ALA A 92 4.83 38.09 -19.85
CA ALA A 92 4.49 36.67 -19.93
C ALA A 92 3.56 36.27 -18.78
N ARG A 93 2.35 35.78 -19.12
CA ARG A 93 1.46 35.13 -18.15
C ARG A 93 2.16 33.90 -17.58
N ARG A 94 2.19 33.74 -16.25
CA ARG A 94 2.56 32.47 -15.62
C ARG A 94 1.62 31.39 -16.14
N ALA A 95 2.13 30.43 -16.89
CA ALA A 95 1.35 29.29 -17.34
C ALA A 95 1.01 28.40 -16.13
N ALA A 96 -0.25 27.98 -16.01
CA ALA A 96 -0.61 26.96 -15.04
C ALA A 96 0.03 25.62 -15.44
N ASN A 97 0.55 24.88 -14.46
CA ASN A 97 1.13 23.55 -14.71
C ASN A 97 -0.01 22.57 -15.04
N THR A 98 -0.05 22.08 -16.28
CA THR A 98 -0.99 21.05 -16.70
C THR A 98 -0.53 19.67 -16.23
N PRO A 99 -1.45 18.71 -15.98
CA PRO A 99 -1.09 17.36 -15.52
C PRO A 99 -0.05 16.65 -16.41
N ALA A 100 -0.10 16.88 -17.72
CA ALA A 100 0.87 16.33 -18.68
C ALA A 100 2.33 16.74 -18.40
N LYS A 101 2.58 17.96 -17.88
CA LYS A 101 3.95 18.38 -17.49
C LYS A 101 4.40 17.77 -16.16
N VAL A 102 3.46 17.52 -15.24
CA VAL A 102 3.77 16.79 -14.00
C VAL A 102 4.13 15.34 -14.34
N LEU A 103 3.34 14.69 -15.19
CA LEU A 103 3.59 13.33 -15.69
C LEU A 103 4.94 13.24 -16.44
N ALA A 104 5.26 14.20 -17.31
CA ALA A 104 6.53 14.23 -18.03
C ALA A 104 7.75 14.32 -17.08
N ASN A 105 7.68 15.18 -16.06
CA ASN A 105 8.75 15.32 -15.06
C ASN A 105 8.92 14.06 -14.20
N VAL A 106 7.82 13.32 -13.94
CA VAL A 106 7.86 12.02 -13.25
C VAL A 106 8.46 10.94 -14.14
N LEU A 107 8.09 10.87 -15.42
CA LEU A 107 8.66 9.91 -16.39
C LEU A 107 10.17 10.11 -16.57
N SER A 108 10.65 11.36 -16.62
CA SER A 108 12.08 11.65 -16.68
C SER A 108 12.84 11.25 -15.41
N ALA A 109 12.18 11.26 -14.24
CA ALA A 109 12.78 10.82 -12.98
C ALA A 109 12.92 9.29 -12.87
N PHE A 110 12.32 8.53 -13.80
CA PHE A 110 12.45 7.07 -13.94
C PHE A 110 13.16 6.66 -15.25
N GLY A 111 13.89 7.58 -15.90
CA GLY A 111 14.67 7.29 -17.11
C GLY A 111 13.86 6.97 -18.38
N VAL A 112 12.52 7.13 -18.35
CA VAL A 112 11.66 6.75 -19.48
C VAL A 112 11.65 7.84 -20.54
N ALA A 113 12.37 7.61 -21.64
CA ALA A 113 12.30 8.47 -22.83
C ALA A 113 10.89 8.45 -23.45
N ALA A 114 10.35 9.63 -23.78
CA ALA A 114 9.03 9.75 -24.39
C ALA A 114 9.01 9.19 -25.83
N PRO A 115 7.96 8.45 -26.25
CA PRO A 115 7.83 7.99 -27.63
C PRO A 115 7.76 9.15 -28.61
N ALA A 116 8.45 9.04 -29.75
CA ALA A 116 8.36 10.01 -30.84
C ALA A 116 6.98 9.92 -31.53
N SER A 117 6.31 11.07 -31.70
CA SER A 117 4.99 11.15 -32.33
C SER A 117 5.02 10.73 -33.81
N PRO A 118 4.20 9.76 -34.25
CA PRO A 118 4.07 9.42 -35.68
C PRO A 118 3.39 10.55 -36.47
N THR A 119 3.96 10.95 -37.60
CA THR A 119 3.40 11.97 -38.49
C THR A 119 2.74 11.37 -39.73
N GLY A 120 1.42 11.59 -39.88
CA GLY A 120 0.71 11.44 -41.16
C GLY A 120 -0.12 10.16 -41.31
N PRO A 121 -1.29 10.22 -41.97
CA PRO A 121 -2.13 9.05 -42.23
C PRO A 121 -1.75 8.34 -43.54
N ALA A 122 -1.73 7.01 -43.51
CA ALA A 122 -1.62 6.18 -44.72
C ALA A 122 -3.00 5.64 -45.13
N THR A 123 -3.46 5.98 -46.33
CA THR A 123 -4.67 5.39 -46.93
C THR A 123 -4.32 4.05 -47.58
N GLY A 124 -5.06 3.00 -47.24
CA GLY A 124 -4.75 1.63 -47.68
C GLY A 124 -5.97 0.72 -47.75
N THR A 125 -6.81 0.91 -48.77
CA THR A 125 -7.89 -0.02 -49.10
C THR A 125 -7.34 -1.33 -49.67
N SER A 126 -7.66 -2.45 -49.04
CA SER A 126 -7.56 -3.79 -49.66
C SER A 126 -8.73 -4.67 -49.22
N ALA A 127 -9.19 -5.53 -50.12
CA ALA A 127 -10.49 -6.19 -50.00
C ALA A 127 -10.40 -7.63 -49.47
N ARG A 128 -11.44 -8.03 -48.72
CA ARG A 128 -11.67 -9.40 -48.24
C ARG A 128 -12.23 -10.31 -49.34
N PRO A 129 -11.74 -11.54 -49.48
CA PRO A 129 -12.54 -12.68 -49.94
C PRO A 129 -13.21 -13.41 -48.76
N ALA A 130 -14.41 -13.95 -48.99
CA ALA A 130 -15.00 -15.00 -48.16
C ALA A 130 -14.71 -16.38 -48.82
N ALA A 131 -15.01 -17.54 -48.25
CA ALA A 131 -15.75 -17.88 -47.02
C ALA A 131 -15.33 -19.26 -46.49
N ALA A 132 -15.59 -19.53 -45.21
CA ALA A 132 -16.00 -20.83 -44.67
C ALA A 132 -16.47 -20.63 -43.22
N ALA A 133 -17.57 -21.27 -42.83
CA ALA A 133 -18.04 -21.35 -41.44
C ALA A 133 -17.85 -22.78 -40.91
N PRO A 134 -17.82 -22.96 -39.59
CA PRO A 134 -18.90 -23.74 -38.96
C PRO A 134 -19.75 -22.89 -37.99
N GLU A 135 -20.83 -23.50 -37.50
CA GLU A 135 -21.94 -22.84 -36.83
C GLU A 135 -21.79 -22.82 -35.30
N SER A 136 -22.04 -21.66 -34.67
CA SER A 136 -22.82 -21.51 -33.41
C SER A 136 -22.72 -20.09 -32.82
N ALA A 137 -22.79 -19.04 -33.65
CA ALA A 137 -22.89 -17.67 -33.14
C ALA A 137 -24.32 -17.44 -32.60
N GLN A 138 -24.53 -17.65 -31.29
CA GLN A 138 -25.78 -17.29 -30.65
C GLN A 138 -26.04 -15.79 -30.83
N SER A 139 -27.22 -15.44 -31.33
CA SER A 139 -27.60 -14.06 -31.59
C SER A 139 -27.95 -13.36 -30.28
N VAL A 140 -27.09 -12.47 -29.81
CA VAL A 140 -27.41 -11.53 -28.73
C VAL A 140 -28.67 -10.75 -29.13
N VAL A 141 -29.76 -10.93 -28.37
CA VAL A 141 -30.97 -10.13 -28.53
C VAL A 141 -30.66 -8.74 -27.99
N THR A 142 -30.66 -7.73 -28.86
CA THR A 142 -30.33 -6.37 -28.43
C THR A 142 -31.35 -5.88 -27.39
N PRO A 143 -30.91 -5.48 -26.17
CA PRO A 143 -31.79 -4.89 -25.17
C PRO A 143 -32.52 -3.64 -25.68
N PRO A 144 -33.63 -3.21 -25.02
CA PRO A 144 -34.23 -1.91 -25.31
C PRO A 144 -33.19 -0.79 -25.24
N ALA A 145 -33.26 0.16 -26.17
CA ALA A 145 -32.18 1.10 -26.47
C ALA A 145 -31.78 2.03 -25.30
N THR A 146 -32.57 2.10 -24.23
CA THR A 146 -32.17 2.60 -22.91
C THR A 146 -32.82 1.75 -21.82
N ASN A 147 -32.18 1.64 -20.65
CA ASN A 147 -32.77 1.12 -19.42
C ASN A 147 -33.46 2.24 -18.59
N GLY A 148 -33.83 3.36 -19.23
CA GLY A 148 -34.38 4.55 -18.57
C GLY A 148 -33.38 5.45 -17.83
N VAL A 149 -32.16 4.96 -17.52
CA VAL A 149 -31.17 5.74 -16.76
C VAL A 149 -30.45 6.74 -17.66
N THR A 150 -30.41 8.00 -17.23
CA THR A 150 -29.76 9.11 -17.96
C THR A 150 -28.46 9.59 -17.30
N GLY A 151 -28.30 9.34 -16.00
CA GLY A 151 -27.13 9.73 -15.22
C GLY A 151 -27.03 8.98 -13.90
N VAL A 152 -26.03 9.32 -13.11
CA VAL A 152 -25.84 8.79 -11.75
C VAL A 152 -25.55 9.96 -10.82
N LYS A 153 -26.33 10.09 -9.74
CA LYS A 153 -26.09 11.03 -8.65
C LYS A 153 -25.27 10.31 -7.59
N VAL A 154 -24.07 10.82 -7.30
CA VAL A 154 -23.25 10.34 -6.17
C VAL A 154 -23.64 11.10 -4.91
N GLY A 155 -23.77 10.38 -3.81
CA GLY A 155 -23.95 10.91 -2.46
C GLY A 155 -22.96 10.26 -1.47
N HIS A 156 -22.70 10.94 -0.36
CA HIS A 156 -21.72 10.51 0.64
C HIS A 156 -22.38 10.45 2.02
N SER A 157 -22.14 9.39 2.79
CA SER A 157 -22.71 9.24 4.13
C SER A 157 -21.86 8.34 5.03
N THR A 158 -22.36 8.09 6.24
CA THR A 158 -21.87 7.01 7.11
C THR A 158 -22.84 5.84 7.05
N LEU A 159 -22.32 4.62 7.03
CA LEU A 159 -23.08 3.37 7.14
C LEU A 159 -22.72 2.71 8.47
N THR A 160 -23.71 2.61 9.37
CA THR A 160 -23.54 1.99 10.69
C THR A 160 -23.85 0.50 10.60
N ILE A 161 -22.80 -0.32 10.55
CA ILE A 161 -22.89 -1.79 10.51
C ILE A 161 -23.05 -2.31 11.96
N PRO A 162 -24.01 -3.20 12.27
CA PRO A 162 -24.37 -3.55 13.66
C PRO A 162 -23.37 -4.46 14.40
N VAL A 163 -22.12 -4.55 13.94
CA VAL A 163 -21.07 -5.37 14.57
C VAL A 163 -20.62 -4.76 15.91
N ASN A 164 -20.55 -5.59 16.96
CA ASN A 164 -19.99 -5.24 18.28
C ASN A 164 -20.52 -3.94 18.93
N GLY A 165 -21.76 -3.55 18.66
CA GLY A 165 -22.36 -2.30 19.16
C GLY A 165 -22.32 -1.11 18.19
N GLY A 166 -21.80 -1.30 16.97
CA GLY A 166 -21.87 -0.35 15.87
C GLY A 166 -20.51 0.04 15.30
N PHE A 167 -20.26 -0.28 14.03
CA PHE A 167 -19.12 0.22 13.27
C PHE A 167 -19.58 1.23 12.20
N ASN A 168 -18.96 2.42 12.20
CA ASN A 168 -19.27 3.48 11.23
C ASN A 168 -18.30 3.43 10.04
N ALA A 169 -18.74 2.83 8.93
CA ALA A 169 -18.03 2.85 7.66
C ALA A 169 -18.36 4.15 6.89
N PRO A 170 -17.40 4.90 6.34
CA PRO A 170 -17.71 5.97 5.40
C PRO A 170 -18.12 5.33 4.06
N ALA A 171 -19.29 5.69 3.53
CA ALA A 171 -19.89 5.07 2.35
C ALA A 171 -20.16 6.09 1.24
N ASP A 172 -20.02 5.66 -0.01
CA ASP A 172 -20.50 6.38 -1.19
C ASP A 172 -21.69 5.63 -1.77
N TRP A 173 -22.72 6.37 -2.15
CA TRP A 173 -23.96 5.86 -2.72
C TRP A 173 -24.13 6.42 -4.13
N TYR A 174 -24.45 5.55 -5.09
CA TYR A 174 -24.58 5.86 -6.50
C TYR A 174 -26.04 5.60 -6.92
N PHE A 175 -26.79 6.67 -7.13
CA PHE A 175 -28.22 6.61 -7.43
C PHE A 175 -28.47 6.76 -8.94
N PRO A 176 -29.12 5.79 -9.62
CA PRO A 176 -29.39 5.87 -11.06
C PRO A 176 -30.54 6.84 -11.32
N THR A 177 -30.27 7.94 -12.01
CA THR A 177 -31.26 9.00 -12.24
C THR A 177 -31.93 8.89 -13.60
N GLN A 178 -33.26 8.86 -13.62
CA GLN A 178 -34.06 9.01 -14.83
C GLN A 178 -34.07 10.49 -15.30
N ALA A 179 -34.63 10.76 -16.48
CA ALA A 179 -34.55 12.07 -17.15
C ALA A 179 -35.23 13.23 -16.38
N ASP A 180 -36.12 12.90 -15.45
CA ASP A 180 -36.82 13.83 -14.55
C ASP A 180 -36.10 14.04 -13.19
N GLY A 181 -34.98 13.34 -12.97
CA GLY A 181 -34.25 13.31 -11.70
C GLY A 181 -34.81 12.34 -10.66
N SER A 182 -35.82 11.53 -10.99
CA SER A 182 -36.28 10.43 -10.14
C SER A 182 -35.25 9.28 -10.10
N VAL A 183 -35.45 8.34 -9.16
CA VAL A 183 -34.61 7.15 -8.96
C VAL A 183 -35.52 5.93 -8.77
N GLN A 184 -35.76 5.21 -9.85
CA GLN A 184 -36.64 4.05 -9.98
C GLN A 184 -35.80 2.79 -10.17
N ALA A 185 -34.99 2.45 -9.17
CA ALA A 185 -33.97 1.40 -9.28
C ALA A 185 -34.55 -0.02 -9.16
N ASN A 186 -33.94 -0.97 -9.88
CA ASN A 186 -34.28 -2.39 -9.86
C ASN A 186 -33.94 -3.05 -8.52
N GLY A 187 -32.82 -2.65 -7.90
CA GLY A 187 -32.28 -3.27 -6.70
C GLY A 187 -31.15 -2.48 -6.04
N VAL A 188 -30.56 -3.06 -5.00
CA VAL A 188 -29.38 -2.53 -4.30
C VAL A 188 -28.15 -3.42 -4.54
N ILE A 189 -27.04 -2.85 -5.00
CA ILE A 189 -25.75 -3.55 -5.08
C ILE A 189 -24.87 -3.06 -3.92
N TRP A 190 -24.40 -3.97 -3.07
CA TRP A 190 -23.23 -3.67 -2.23
C TRP A 190 -21.97 -3.96 -3.04
N LEU A 191 -21.05 -3.00 -3.15
CA LEU A 191 -19.76 -3.16 -3.83
C LEU A 191 -18.61 -3.07 -2.83
N GLN A 192 -18.05 -4.22 -2.45
CA GLN A 192 -16.97 -4.27 -1.47
C GLN A 192 -15.57 -4.20 -2.10
N HIS A 193 -14.76 -3.26 -1.63
CA HIS A 193 -13.36 -3.12 -2.06
C HIS A 193 -12.45 -4.25 -1.56
N GLY A 194 -11.35 -4.47 -2.28
CA GLY A 194 -10.26 -5.38 -1.90
C GLY A 194 -9.39 -4.92 -0.73
N PHE A 195 -8.43 -5.77 -0.38
CA PHE A 195 -7.46 -5.52 0.70
C PHE A 195 -6.54 -4.33 0.38
N LEU A 196 -6.28 -3.47 1.37
CA LEU A 196 -5.58 -2.17 1.28
C LEU A 196 -6.20 -1.11 0.35
N ALA A 197 -7.28 -1.43 -0.38
CA ALA A 197 -8.05 -0.46 -1.14
C ALA A 197 -9.11 0.24 -0.27
N ASP A 198 -9.80 1.22 -0.87
CA ASP A 198 -10.98 1.86 -0.32
C ASP A 198 -12.02 2.13 -1.44
N LYS A 199 -13.20 2.67 -1.09
CA LYS A 199 -14.30 2.95 -2.02
C LYS A 199 -13.94 3.82 -3.24
N ALA A 200 -12.97 4.73 -3.13
CA ALA A 200 -12.65 5.67 -4.21
C ALA A 200 -12.08 4.97 -5.45
N PHE A 201 -11.33 3.87 -5.25
CA PHE A 201 -10.78 3.05 -6.33
C PHE A 201 -11.87 2.49 -7.26
N TYR A 202 -13.04 2.17 -6.71
CA TYR A 202 -14.14 1.51 -7.43
C TYR A 202 -15.21 2.50 -7.90
N SER A 203 -14.97 3.81 -7.77
CA SER A 203 -15.94 4.85 -8.13
C SER A 203 -16.38 4.81 -9.59
N ALA A 204 -15.50 4.40 -10.51
CA ALA A 204 -15.83 4.16 -11.92
C ALA A 204 -16.78 2.95 -12.07
N LEU A 205 -16.41 1.79 -11.52
CA LEU A 205 -17.21 0.56 -11.55
C LEU A 205 -18.57 0.74 -10.86
N ALA A 206 -18.63 1.41 -9.70
CA ALA A 206 -19.87 1.73 -9.01
C ALA A 206 -20.80 2.63 -9.84
N THR A 207 -20.25 3.64 -10.51
CA THR A 207 -21.00 4.51 -11.44
C THR A 207 -21.53 3.70 -12.64
N LYS A 208 -20.70 2.80 -13.19
CA LYS A 208 -21.04 1.95 -14.32
C LYS A 208 -22.13 0.94 -13.98
N LEU A 209 -21.98 0.22 -12.87
CA LEU A 209 -22.99 -0.70 -12.33
C LEU A 209 -24.31 0.02 -12.08
N ALA A 210 -24.29 1.17 -11.37
CA ALA A 210 -25.50 1.94 -11.11
C ALA A 210 -26.22 2.32 -12.41
N LYS A 211 -25.47 2.87 -13.37
CA LYS A 211 -26.03 3.33 -14.65
C LYS A 211 -26.60 2.19 -15.50
N ASP A 212 -25.82 1.14 -15.72
CA ASP A 212 -26.11 0.15 -16.77
C ASP A 212 -27.01 -0.99 -16.27
N THR A 213 -27.14 -1.15 -14.95
CA THR A 213 -28.08 -2.11 -14.32
C THR A 213 -29.29 -1.48 -13.64
N ASN A 214 -29.41 -0.13 -13.68
CA ASN A 214 -30.41 0.62 -12.95
C ASN A 214 -30.47 0.26 -11.45
N SER A 215 -29.32 0.07 -10.81
CA SER A 215 -29.20 -0.29 -9.39
C SER A 215 -28.75 0.88 -8.52
N ILE A 216 -29.19 0.94 -7.26
CA ILE A 216 -28.54 1.79 -6.25
C ILE A 216 -27.29 1.05 -5.78
N VAL A 217 -26.09 1.58 -6.02
CA VAL A 217 -24.83 0.96 -5.56
C VAL A 217 -24.36 1.64 -4.27
N VAL A 218 -24.03 0.85 -3.25
CA VAL A 218 -23.36 1.32 -2.02
C VAL A 218 -21.93 0.77 -1.94
N ALA A 219 -20.96 1.66 -1.77
CA ALA A 219 -19.53 1.34 -1.66
C ALA A 219 -18.98 1.84 -0.31
N PRO A 220 -18.96 1.01 0.75
CA PRO A 220 -18.44 1.37 2.06
C PRO A 220 -16.96 0.99 2.24
N THR A 221 -16.17 1.89 2.83
CA THR A 221 -14.80 1.57 3.22
C THR A 221 -14.79 0.78 4.53
N LEU A 222 -14.39 -0.49 4.48
CA LEU A 222 -14.17 -1.37 5.62
C LEU A 222 -12.68 -1.47 5.98
N PRO A 223 -12.33 -1.71 7.26
CA PRO A 223 -10.94 -1.88 7.65
C PRO A 223 -10.33 -3.13 7.01
N SER A 224 -9.16 -2.99 6.37
CA SER A 224 -8.36 -4.16 5.93
C SER A 224 -7.70 -4.90 7.11
N PHE A 225 -7.54 -4.24 8.25
CA PHE A 225 -6.98 -4.82 9.48
C PHE A 225 -8.02 -4.76 10.62
N PRO A 226 -7.98 -5.69 11.61
CA PRO A 226 -8.87 -5.67 12.77
C PRO A 226 -8.79 -4.34 13.53
N GLN A 227 -9.94 -3.78 13.94
CA GLN A 227 -9.97 -2.57 14.76
C GLN A 227 -9.93 -2.84 16.27
N LEU A 228 -9.15 -1.99 16.93
CA LEU A 228 -8.97 -1.85 18.38
C LEU A 228 -10.26 -1.90 19.21
N THR A 229 -11.23 -1.09 18.80
CA THR A 229 -12.50 -0.81 19.49
C THR A 229 -13.61 -1.75 19.04
N CYS A 230 -13.31 -2.63 18.08
CA CYS A 230 -14.29 -3.39 17.32
C CYS A 230 -13.61 -4.69 16.84
N GLY A 231 -13.50 -5.67 17.75
CA GLY A 231 -12.75 -6.91 17.51
C GLY A 231 -13.37 -7.76 16.40
N GLY A 232 -12.62 -8.01 15.32
CA GLY A 232 -13.14 -8.66 14.13
C GLY A 232 -13.90 -7.73 13.17
N CYS A 233 -13.85 -6.41 13.36
CA CYS A 233 -14.43 -5.44 12.43
C CYS A 233 -13.43 -5.13 11.30
N THR A 234 -13.39 -6.03 10.31
CA THR A 234 -12.45 -6.01 9.17
C THR A 234 -12.98 -6.87 8.01
N LEU A 235 -12.44 -6.72 6.79
CA LEU A 235 -12.84 -7.49 5.60
C LEU A 235 -12.88 -9.02 5.81
N TYR A 236 -11.89 -9.60 6.49
CA TYR A 236 -11.86 -11.06 6.77
C TYR A 236 -12.63 -11.46 8.03
N GLY A 237 -13.23 -10.49 8.73
CA GLY A 237 -13.85 -10.72 10.03
C GLY A 237 -15.25 -11.30 9.92
N VAL A 238 -15.43 -12.55 10.35
CA VAL A 238 -16.76 -13.18 10.44
C VAL A 238 -17.79 -12.33 11.21
N PRO A 239 -17.46 -11.62 12.31
CA PRO A 239 -18.41 -10.71 12.97
C PRO A 239 -18.86 -9.54 12.09
N MET A 240 -17.97 -9.00 11.25
CA MET A 240 -18.31 -7.95 10.27
C MET A 240 -19.20 -8.50 9.15
N GLN A 241 -18.87 -9.69 8.63
CA GLN A 241 -19.63 -10.35 7.57
C GLN A 241 -21.05 -10.71 8.03
N LYS A 242 -21.22 -11.33 9.21
CA LYS A 242 -22.54 -11.61 9.78
C LYS A 242 -23.33 -10.33 10.08
N ALA A 243 -22.70 -9.30 10.65
CA ALA A 243 -23.40 -8.03 10.90
C ALA A 243 -23.89 -7.36 9.60
N ALA A 244 -23.10 -7.42 8.51
CA ALA A 244 -23.52 -6.92 7.21
C ALA A 244 -24.67 -7.74 6.61
N ALA A 245 -24.66 -9.07 6.77
CA ALA A 245 -25.77 -9.93 6.34
C ALA A 245 -27.10 -9.53 7.00
N THR A 246 -27.09 -9.29 8.32
CA THR A 246 -28.30 -8.85 9.05
C THR A 246 -28.86 -7.50 8.60
N MET A 247 -28.11 -6.68 7.86
CA MET A 247 -28.61 -5.39 7.35
C MET A 247 -29.55 -5.54 6.15
N PHE A 248 -29.60 -6.72 5.52
CA PHE A 248 -30.52 -7.03 4.42
C PHE A 248 -31.79 -7.78 4.89
N LEU A 249 -31.88 -8.12 6.17
CA LEU A 249 -33.06 -8.71 6.82
C LEU A 249 -34.01 -7.62 7.34
N GLY A 250 -35.32 -7.89 7.30
CA GLY A 250 -36.37 -6.99 7.82
C GLY A 250 -36.33 -5.58 7.22
N GLU A 251 -36.57 -4.57 8.07
CA GLU A 251 -36.71 -3.14 7.70
C GLU A 251 -35.44 -2.46 7.11
N ARG A 252 -34.30 -3.16 7.04
CA ARG A 252 -33.00 -2.67 6.50
C ARG A 252 -32.56 -1.29 6.99
N SER A 253 -32.94 -0.94 8.21
CA SER A 253 -32.92 0.44 8.71
C SER A 253 -31.55 1.12 8.62
N ALA A 254 -30.45 0.38 8.83
CA ALA A 254 -29.09 0.88 8.67
C ALA A 254 -28.75 1.34 7.23
N LEU A 255 -29.16 0.56 6.22
CA LEU A 255 -29.00 0.91 4.81
C LEU A 255 -29.89 2.12 4.46
N THR A 256 -31.16 2.08 4.86
CA THR A 256 -32.14 3.14 4.59
C THR A 256 -31.72 4.48 5.22
N ILE A 257 -31.21 4.50 6.45
CA ILE A 257 -30.66 5.69 7.11
C ILE A 257 -29.44 6.23 6.34
N SER A 258 -28.52 5.35 5.93
CA SER A 258 -27.30 5.74 5.22
C SER A 258 -27.58 6.29 3.82
N ALA A 259 -28.54 5.72 3.09
CA ALA A 259 -29.00 6.22 1.79
C ALA A 259 -29.68 7.59 1.90
N ASN A 260 -30.55 7.77 2.91
CA ASN A 260 -31.19 9.07 3.16
C ASN A 260 -30.16 10.16 3.54
N GLN A 261 -29.14 9.83 4.33
CA GLN A 261 -28.02 10.74 4.60
C GLN A 261 -27.23 11.11 3.35
N ALA A 262 -27.07 10.17 2.40
CA ALA A 262 -26.45 10.43 1.10
C ALA A 262 -27.37 11.20 0.12
N GLY A 263 -28.59 11.56 0.53
CA GLY A 263 -29.52 12.34 -0.28
C GLY A 263 -30.37 11.51 -1.25
N TYR A 264 -30.60 10.23 -0.94
CA TYR A 264 -31.79 9.51 -1.41
C TYR A 264 -33.04 10.04 -0.70
N GLN A 265 -34.23 9.86 -1.30
CA GLN A 265 -35.53 10.16 -0.70
C GLN A 265 -36.53 9.11 -1.20
N GLY A 266 -36.73 8.05 -0.42
CA GLY A 266 -37.56 6.90 -0.81
C GLY A 266 -37.32 5.67 0.07
N VAL A 267 -37.99 4.57 -0.26
CA VAL A 267 -37.73 3.24 0.28
C VAL A 267 -36.70 2.57 -0.63
N LEU A 268 -35.66 1.94 -0.06
CA LEU A 268 -34.69 1.19 -0.86
C LEU A 268 -35.36 -0.08 -1.43
N PRO A 269 -35.02 -0.50 -2.66
CA PRO A 269 -35.44 -1.79 -3.19
C PRO A 269 -35.11 -2.97 -2.25
N GLU A 270 -36.01 -3.95 -2.24
CA GLU A 270 -35.82 -5.18 -1.46
C GLU A 270 -34.87 -6.14 -2.16
N ASP A 271 -34.89 -6.24 -3.49
CA ASP A 271 -33.96 -7.12 -4.20
C ASP A 271 -32.53 -6.56 -4.20
N PHE A 272 -31.54 -7.42 -3.94
CA PHE A 272 -30.15 -7.00 -3.76
C PHE A 272 -29.12 -8.02 -4.25
N ILE A 273 -27.92 -7.52 -4.51
CA ILE A 273 -26.78 -8.25 -5.08
C ILE A 273 -25.51 -7.89 -4.29
N LEU A 274 -24.66 -8.88 -4.05
CA LEU A 274 -23.40 -8.71 -3.33
C LEU A 274 -22.23 -8.80 -4.30
N ALA A 275 -21.64 -7.66 -4.64
CA ALA A 275 -20.49 -7.55 -5.54
C ALA A 275 -19.21 -7.24 -4.75
N GLY A 276 -18.05 -7.72 -5.19
CA GLY A 276 -16.82 -7.42 -4.46
C GLY A 276 -15.54 -7.86 -5.14
N HIS A 277 -14.48 -7.08 -4.93
CA HIS A 277 -13.16 -7.30 -5.53
C HIS A 277 -12.18 -7.91 -4.54
N SER A 278 -11.36 -8.89 -4.96
CA SER A 278 -10.32 -9.48 -4.12
C SER A 278 -10.90 -10.00 -2.79
N ALA A 279 -10.33 -9.61 -1.65
CA ALA A 279 -10.87 -9.82 -0.31
C ALA A 279 -12.36 -9.43 -0.17
N GLY A 280 -12.81 -8.41 -0.89
CA GLY A 280 -14.20 -7.99 -0.98
C GLY A 280 -15.11 -9.02 -1.68
N GLY A 281 -14.60 -9.78 -2.65
CA GLY A 281 -15.35 -10.88 -3.28
C GLY A 281 -15.57 -12.07 -2.33
N GLY A 282 -14.53 -12.42 -1.57
CA GLY A 282 -14.62 -13.41 -0.49
C GLY A 282 -15.52 -12.96 0.66
N TRP A 283 -15.51 -11.66 0.98
CA TRP A 283 -16.48 -11.03 1.90
C TRP A 283 -17.91 -11.14 1.34
N SER A 284 -18.16 -10.77 0.08
CA SER A 284 -19.50 -10.77 -0.53
C SER A 284 -20.13 -12.16 -0.57
N SER A 285 -19.35 -13.18 -0.93
CA SER A 285 -19.80 -14.58 -0.85
C SER A 285 -20.16 -14.97 0.59
N SER A 286 -19.30 -14.64 1.56
CA SER A 286 -19.53 -14.95 2.99
C SER A 286 -20.77 -14.27 3.55
N VAL A 287 -21.00 -13.00 3.20
CA VAL A 287 -22.19 -12.24 3.59
C VAL A 287 -23.45 -12.83 2.99
N GLY A 288 -23.40 -13.28 1.73
CA GLY A 288 -24.52 -13.97 1.09
C GLY A 288 -24.88 -15.27 1.81
N GLY A 289 -23.88 -16.11 2.09
CA GLY A 289 -24.09 -17.34 2.85
C GLY A 289 -24.68 -17.10 4.25
N TYR A 290 -24.15 -16.13 4.99
CA TYR A 290 -24.70 -15.77 6.31
C TYR A 290 -26.09 -15.14 6.25
N TYR A 291 -26.43 -14.42 5.18
CA TYR A 291 -27.80 -13.92 4.97
C TYR A 291 -28.79 -15.07 4.78
N VAL A 292 -28.40 -16.11 4.03
CA VAL A 292 -29.22 -17.33 3.89
C VAL A 292 -29.30 -18.14 5.19
N ASP A 293 -28.20 -18.27 5.94
CA ASP A 293 -28.19 -18.93 7.26
C ASP A 293 -29.11 -18.23 8.29
N ASP A 294 -29.21 -16.89 8.23
CA ASP A 294 -29.95 -16.06 9.18
C ASP A 294 -31.39 -15.70 8.68
N LEU A 295 -31.83 -16.18 7.50
CA LEU A 295 -33.21 -16.01 6.99
C LEU A 295 -34.23 -16.81 7.84
N ALA A 296 -35.36 -16.20 8.20
CA ALA A 296 -36.37 -16.90 9.00
C ALA A 296 -37.23 -17.86 8.15
N PRO A 297 -37.68 -19.02 8.69
CA PRO A 297 -38.50 -19.97 7.94
C PRO A 297 -39.85 -19.37 7.50
N GLY A 298 -39.95 -19.02 6.21
CA GLY A 298 -41.13 -18.41 5.59
C GLY A 298 -40.93 -16.96 5.11
N ASP A 299 -39.79 -16.34 5.40
CA ASP A 299 -39.39 -15.07 4.80
C ASP A 299 -39.02 -15.26 3.31
N ALA A 300 -39.14 -14.20 2.51
CA ALA A 300 -38.74 -14.20 1.11
C ALA A 300 -37.21 -14.02 0.96
N ASN A 301 -36.60 -14.79 0.05
CA ASN A 301 -35.26 -14.49 -0.42
C ASN A 301 -35.28 -13.25 -1.32
N HIS A 302 -34.34 -12.33 -1.09
CA HIS A 302 -34.11 -11.15 -1.92
C HIS A 302 -32.67 -11.03 -2.43
N LEU A 303 -31.78 -11.96 -2.05
CA LEU A 303 -30.43 -12.03 -2.62
C LEU A 303 -30.51 -12.71 -3.99
N LEU A 304 -30.34 -11.91 -5.04
CA LEU A 304 -30.43 -12.39 -6.44
C LEU A 304 -29.13 -12.98 -6.98
N GLY A 305 -27.99 -12.71 -6.33
CA GLY A 305 -26.70 -13.24 -6.76
C GLY A 305 -25.47 -12.59 -6.12
N VAL A 306 -24.32 -13.22 -6.34
CA VAL A 306 -22.99 -12.75 -5.91
C VAL A 306 -22.08 -12.60 -7.12
N VAL A 307 -21.37 -11.48 -7.22
CA VAL A 307 -20.40 -11.21 -8.31
C VAL A 307 -19.01 -10.91 -7.73
N MET A 308 -18.07 -11.83 -7.95
CA MET A 308 -16.67 -11.69 -7.52
C MET A 308 -15.79 -11.16 -8.66
N TYR A 309 -15.08 -10.07 -8.40
CA TYR A 309 -14.02 -9.56 -9.27
C TYR A 309 -12.67 -10.07 -8.74
N ASP A 310 -12.13 -11.09 -9.41
CA ASP A 310 -10.92 -11.82 -9.02
C ASP A 310 -10.84 -12.09 -7.50
N GLY A 311 -11.86 -12.79 -7.01
CA GLY A 311 -12.22 -12.87 -5.60
C GLY A 311 -11.24 -13.70 -4.78
N VAL A 312 -11.11 -13.34 -3.49
CA VAL A 312 -10.19 -14.00 -2.57
C VAL A 312 -10.85 -14.19 -1.21
N ASN A 313 -10.96 -15.45 -0.78
CA ASN A 313 -11.35 -15.85 0.57
C ASN A 313 -10.11 -16.40 1.31
N MET A 314 -9.73 -15.77 2.43
CA MET A 314 -8.57 -16.19 3.24
C MET A 314 -8.95 -16.77 4.61
N ASN A 315 -10.17 -16.50 5.08
CA ASN A 315 -10.69 -16.93 6.37
C ASN A 315 -11.36 -18.32 6.34
N GLY A 316 -11.46 -18.96 5.17
CA GLY A 316 -11.97 -20.32 5.01
C GLY A 316 -13.49 -20.45 5.09
N THR A 317 -14.23 -19.35 4.90
CA THR A 317 -15.70 -19.33 4.97
C THR A 317 -16.38 -19.72 3.65
N LEU A 318 -15.65 -19.75 2.54
CA LEU A 318 -16.23 -20.04 1.21
C LEU A 318 -16.99 -21.38 1.15
N PRO A 319 -16.52 -22.52 1.69
CA PRO A 319 -17.25 -23.78 1.62
C PRO A 319 -18.59 -23.76 2.37
N GLN A 320 -18.69 -23.03 3.49
CA GLN A 320 -19.99 -22.80 4.15
C GLN A 320 -20.86 -21.90 3.27
N ALA A 321 -20.29 -20.77 2.82
CA ALA A 321 -21.04 -19.75 2.11
C ALA A 321 -21.71 -20.28 0.84
N ILE A 322 -20.98 -21.06 0.04
CA ILE A 322 -21.53 -21.72 -1.15
C ILE A 322 -22.60 -22.74 -0.77
N ALA A 323 -22.34 -23.60 0.23
CA ALA A 323 -23.33 -24.59 0.68
C ALA A 323 -24.64 -23.95 1.16
N SER A 324 -24.61 -22.77 1.77
CA SER A 324 -25.82 -22.00 2.14
C SER A 324 -26.49 -21.37 0.91
N LEU A 325 -25.73 -20.70 0.04
CA LEU A 325 -26.25 -20.04 -1.17
C LEU A 325 -26.92 -21.02 -2.14
N ASP A 326 -26.36 -22.23 -2.28
CA ASP A 326 -26.88 -23.30 -3.12
C ASP A 326 -28.22 -23.87 -2.59
N THR A 327 -28.60 -23.64 -1.31
CA THR A 327 -29.93 -24.07 -0.80
C THR A 327 -31.11 -23.30 -1.40
N LEU A 328 -30.82 -22.15 -2.04
CA LEU A 328 -31.79 -21.27 -2.68
C LEU A 328 -31.43 -21.00 -4.16
N ASP A 329 -30.62 -21.89 -4.76
CA ASP A 329 -30.12 -21.81 -6.14
C ASP A 329 -29.43 -20.47 -6.51
N ILE A 330 -28.84 -19.77 -5.51
CA ILE A 330 -28.31 -18.42 -5.72
C ILE A 330 -27.03 -18.47 -6.58
N PRO A 331 -26.94 -17.69 -7.69
CA PRO A 331 -25.78 -17.68 -8.56
C PRO A 331 -24.58 -16.97 -7.91
N VAL A 332 -23.40 -17.58 -8.03
CA VAL A 332 -22.12 -17.04 -7.55
C VAL A 332 -21.13 -17.02 -8.71
N TYR A 333 -21.01 -15.90 -9.40
CA TYR A 333 -20.16 -15.79 -10.60
C TYR A 333 -18.87 -15.03 -10.31
N GLN A 334 -17.80 -15.46 -10.96
CA GLN A 334 -16.49 -14.85 -10.83
C GLN A 334 -15.94 -14.38 -12.19
N ILE A 335 -15.43 -13.16 -12.21
CA ILE A 335 -14.57 -12.63 -13.28
C ILE A 335 -13.14 -12.73 -12.76
N ALA A 336 -12.51 -13.89 -12.96
CA ALA A 336 -11.15 -14.17 -12.52
C ALA A 336 -10.10 -13.53 -13.44
N ALA A 337 -8.93 -13.26 -12.89
CA ALA A 337 -7.69 -13.19 -13.64
C ALA A 337 -6.98 -14.56 -13.58
N PRO A 338 -6.06 -14.87 -14.52
CA PRO A 338 -5.26 -16.10 -14.44
C PRO A 338 -4.49 -16.15 -13.12
N ALA A 339 -4.34 -17.35 -12.55
CA ALA A 339 -3.78 -17.57 -11.23
C ALA A 339 -2.47 -16.80 -11.00
N GLN A 340 -2.51 -15.85 -10.07
CA GLN A 340 -1.43 -14.93 -9.77
C GLN A 340 -1.36 -14.63 -8.26
N MET A 341 -0.21 -14.13 -7.82
CA MET A 341 0.09 -13.81 -6.43
C MET A 341 -1.05 -13.10 -5.66
N TRP A 342 -1.70 -12.11 -6.28
CA TRP A 342 -2.74 -11.29 -5.65
C TRP A 342 -4.10 -11.99 -5.52
N ASN A 343 -4.44 -12.96 -6.39
CA ASN A 343 -5.62 -13.81 -6.24
C ASN A 343 -5.34 -15.14 -5.51
N THR A 344 -4.26 -15.15 -4.69
CA THR A 344 -3.84 -16.33 -3.93
C THR A 344 -3.59 -17.53 -4.86
N PHE A 345 -2.96 -17.28 -6.02
CA PHE A 345 -2.70 -18.27 -7.07
C PHE A 345 -3.98 -19.01 -7.53
N GLY A 346 -5.08 -18.27 -7.68
CA GLY A 346 -6.39 -18.80 -8.13
C GLY A 346 -7.10 -19.68 -7.10
N THR A 347 -6.63 -19.78 -5.85
CA THR A 347 -7.14 -20.74 -4.85
C THR A 347 -8.65 -20.62 -4.59
N THR A 348 -9.19 -19.41 -4.56
CA THR A 348 -10.64 -19.17 -4.40
C THR A 348 -11.43 -19.57 -5.65
N THR A 349 -10.85 -19.46 -6.84
CA THR A 349 -11.43 -19.95 -8.10
C THR A 349 -11.39 -21.48 -8.17
N ASP A 350 -10.26 -22.10 -7.82
CA ASP A 350 -10.10 -23.56 -7.74
C ASP A 350 -11.07 -24.17 -6.71
N GLU A 351 -11.31 -23.51 -5.56
CA GLU A 351 -12.25 -24.00 -4.55
C GLU A 351 -13.72 -23.78 -4.94
N LEU A 352 -14.08 -22.65 -5.58
CA LEU A 352 -15.43 -22.44 -6.13
C LEU A 352 -15.79 -23.56 -7.14
N LEU A 353 -14.91 -23.80 -8.10
CA LEU A 353 -15.03 -24.85 -9.12
C LEU A 353 -15.11 -26.28 -8.55
N ALA A 354 -14.55 -26.50 -7.35
CA ALA A 354 -14.63 -27.77 -6.65
C ALA A 354 -15.90 -27.91 -5.78
N LEU A 355 -16.59 -26.81 -5.48
CA LEU A 355 -17.84 -26.76 -4.72
C LEU A 355 -19.08 -26.80 -5.64
N ARG A 356 -19.02 -26.17 -6.81
CA ARG A 356 -20.13 -26.06 -7.79
C ARG A 356 -19.82 -26.79 -9.12
N PRO A 357 -19.47 -28.08 -9.11
CA PRO A 357 -19.19 -28.82 -10.35
C PRO A 357 -20.41 -28.81 -11.28
N ASP A 358 -20.12 -28.82 -12.59
CA ASP A 358 -21.10 -28.76 -13.69
C ASP A 358 -22.00 -27.51 -13.74
N GLN A 359 -21.72 -26.47 -12.93
CA GLN A 359 -22.37 -25.15 -13.00
C GLN A 359 -21.54 -24.11 -13.79
N PHE A 360 -22.15 -22.94 -14.06
CA PHE A 360 -21.45 -21.77 -14.57
C PHE A 360 -20.94 -20.91 -13.41
N ASP A 361 -19.64 -20.99 -13.11
CA ASP A 361 -18.98 -20.18 -12.07
C ASP A 361 -18.37 -18.87 -12.63
N GLY A 362 -18.61 -18.54 -13.90
CA GLY A 362 -18.10 -17.33 -14.57
C GLY A 362 -16.95 -17.58 -15.55
N VAL A 363 -15.99 -16.67 -15.60
CA VAL A 363 -14.93 -16.63 -16.63
C VAL A 363 -13.57 -16.23 -16.05
N VAL A 364 -12.49 -16.58 -16.75
CA VAL A 364 -11.16 -15.97 -16.58
C VAL A 364 -10.84 -15.05 -17.75
N LEU A 365 -10.42 -13.81 -17.47
CA LEU A 365 -9.98 -12.87 -18.50
C LEU A 365 -8.62 -13.29 -19.08
N VAL A 366 -8.52 -13.37 -20.41
CA VAL A 366 -7.27 -13.72 -21.08
C VAL A 366 -6.23 -12.66 -20.77
N ASN A 367 -5.07 -13.10 -20.27
CA ASN A 367 -4.01 -12.25 -19.76
C ASN A 367 -4.39 -11.28 -18.62
N GLY A 368 -5.56 -11.42 -18.00
CA GLY A 368 -6.07 -10.46 -17.01
C GLY A 368 -5.17 -10.19 -15.81
N SER A 369 -5.41 -9.05 -15.17
CA SER A 369 -4.79 -8.64 -13.93
C SER A 369 -5.79 -8.66 -12.79
N HIS A 370 -5.29 -8.90 -11.58
CA HIS A 370 -6.04 -8.70 -10.35
C HIS A 370 -6.70 -7.32 -10.26
N VAL A 371 -6.13 -6.27 -10.87
CA VAL A 371 -6.69 -4.91 -10.80
C VAL A 371 -7.65 -4.56 -11.94
N ASP A 372 -8.03 -5.51 -12.82
CA ASP A 372 -8.88 -5.23 -14.00
C ASP A 372 -10.21 -4.53 -13.63
N ALA A 373 -10.73 -4.74 -12.41
CA ALA A 373 -11.95 -4.12 -11.85
C ALA A 373 -11.74 -2.82 -11.05
N MET A 374 -10.50 -2.32 -10.93
CA MET A 374 -10.14 -1.13 -10.14
C MET A 374 -9.82 0.11 -10.99
N LEU A 375 -9.66 -0.05 -12.30
CA LEU A 375 -9.11 0.99 -13.18
C LEU A 375 -10.18 1.96 -13.71
N GLY A 376 -9.74 3.15 -14.13
CA GLY A 376 -10.57 4.19 -14.72
C GLY A 376 -11.15 5.18 -13.71
N SER A 377 -10.86 5.02 -12.41
CA SER A 377 -11.24 5.97 -11.36
C SER A 377 -10.29 7.17 -11.29
N ASN A 378 -8.98 6.97 -11.47
CA ASN A 378 -7.99 8.05 -11.49
C ASN A 378 -6.69 7.57 -12.16
N PRO A 379 -6.13 8.26 -13.19
CA PRO A 379 -4.90 7.86 -13.86
C PRO A 379 -3.67 7.63 -12.96
N VAL A 380 -3.62 8.26 -11.78
CA VAL A 380 -2.56 8.02 -10.79
C VAL A 380 -2.78 6.71 -10.03
N ILE A 381 -4.02 6.42 -9.65
CA ILE A 381 -4.40 5.13 -9.04
C ILE A 381 -4.16 4.01 -10.06
N ASP A 382 -4.62 4.19 -11.29
CA ASP A 382 -4.49 3.24 -12.39
C ASP A 382 -3.02 2.88 -12.65
N PHE A 383 -2.12 3.87 -12.62
CA PHE A 383 -0.68 3.68 -12.80
C PHE A 383 -0.06 2.85 -11.67
N PHE A 384 -0.32 3.18 -10.41
CA PHE A 384 0.28 2.45 -9.28
C PHE A 384 -0.33 1.05 -9.09
N ALA A 385 -1.63 0.88 -9.35
CA ALA A 385 -2.27 -0.44 -9.36
C ALA A 385 -1.62 -1.39 -10.39
N GLN A 386 -1.32 -0.88 -11.60
CA GLN A 386 -0.61 -1.62 -12.66
C GLN A 386 0.92 -1.72 -12.46
N LEU A 387 1.48 -1.11 -11.41
CA LEU A 387 2.91 -1.17 -11.08
C LEU A 387 3.22 -2.30 -10.08
N VAL A 388 2.29 -2.60 -9.16
CA VAL A 388 2.44 -3.67 -8.14
C VAL A 388 1.71 -4.97 -8.49
N THR A 389 0.86 -4.94 -9.52
CA THR A 389 0.16 -6.11 -10.08
C THR A 389 0.53 -6.31 -11.54
N LYS A 390 0.01 -7.35 -12.20
CA LYS A 390 0.16 -7.48 -13.65
C LYS A 390 -0.46 -6.26 -14.35
N ARG A 391 0.14 -5.76 -15.43
CA ARG A 391 -0.49 -4.70 -16.21
C ARG A 391 -1.80 -5.20 -16.83
N SER A 392 -2.89 -4.45 -16.66
CA SER A 392 -4.18 -4.76 -17.27
C SER A 392 -4.10 -4.66 -18.80
N PRO A 393 -4.56 -5.67 -19.55
CA PRO A 393 -4.67 -5.58 -21.01
C PRO A 393 -5.66 -4.48 -21.45
N PRO A 394 -5.43 -3.81 -22.60
CA PRO A 394 -6.42 -2.92 -23.19
C PRO A 394 -7.79 -3.59 -23.32
N GLY A 395 -8.85 -2.90 -22.87
CA GLY A 395 -10.22 -3.40 -22.89
C GLY A 395 -10.65 -4.26 -21.70
N ASN A 396 -9.74 -4.83 -20.89
CA ASN A 396 -10.14 -5.78 -19.83
C ASN A 396 -11.09 -5.19 -18.78
N THR A 397 -10.90 -3.94 -18.36
CA THR A 397 -11.87 -3.25 -17.48
C THR A 397 -13.24 -3.10 -18.14
N SER A 398 -13.30 -2.83 -19.46
CA SER A 398 -14.56 -2.81 -20.21
C SER A 398 -15.20 -4.19 -20.35
N ALA A 399 -14.41 -5.28 -20.27
CA ALA A 399 -14.93 -6.64 -20.20
C ALA A 399 -15.49 -6.95 -18.80
N VAL A 400 -14.82 -6.52 -17.72
CA VAL A 400 -15.37 -6.60 -16.35
C VAL A 400 -16.74 -5.91 -16.28
N ASP A 401 -16.83 -4.69 -16.81
CA ASP A 401 -18.07 -3.94 -16.92
C ASP A 401 -19.15 -4.71 -17.70
N THR A 402 -18.82 -5.18 -18.91
CA THR A 402 -19.77 -5.85 -19.82
C THR A 402 -20.31 -7.16 -19.24
N LEU A 403 -19.42 -7.99 -18.69
CA LEU A 403 -19.80 -9.28 -18.09
C LEU A 403 -20.67 -9.06 -16.85
N SER A 404 -20.22 -8.24 -15.89
CA SER A 404 -20.95 -8.08 -14.63
C SER A 404 -22.27 -7.34 -14.79
N THR A 405 -22.34 -6.29 -15.63
CA THR A 405 -23.62 -5.61 -15.92
C THR A 405 -24.59 -6.52 -16.67
N GLY A 406 -24.11 -7.40 -17.56
CA GLY A 406 -24.93 -8.40 -18.23
C GLY A 406 -25.53 -9.42 -17.26
N TRP A 407 -24.69 -10.09 -16.46
CA TRP A 407 -25.16 -11.09 -15.48
C TRP A 407 -26.09 -10.49 -14.41
N ILE A 408 -25.81 -9.28 -13.94
CA ILE A 408 -26.67 -8.58 -12.97
C ILE A 408 -28.04 -8.23 -13.56
N ASN A 409 -28.11 -7.83 -14.83
CA ASN A 409 -29.39 -7.60 -15.49
C ASN A 409 -30.18 -8.90 -15.73
N ASP A 410 -29.51 -10.03 -15.94
CA ASP A 410 -30.18 -11.35 -15.96
C ASP A 410 -30.75 -11.74 -14.59
N PHE A 411 -29.99 -11.52 -13.50
CA PHE A 411 -30.45 -11.78 -12.13
C PHE A 411 -31.78 -11.06 -11.84
N TYR A 412 -31.91 -9.79 -12.24
CA TYR A 412 -33.15 -9.01 -12.07
C TYR A 412 -34.37 -9.51 -12.86
N VAL A 413 -34.19 -10.38 -13.86
CA VAL A 413 -35.30 -10.94 -14.65
C VAL A 413 -35.45 -12.46 -14.48
N GLY A 414 -34.72 -13.07 -13.54
CA GLY A 414 -34.70 -14.52 -13.34
C GLY A 414 -34.08 -15.30 -14.52
N ALA A 415 -33.21 -14.66 -15.29
CA ALA A 415 -32.45 -15.27 -16.37
C ALA A 415 -31.08 -15.77 -15.89
N GLY A 416 -30.40 -16.56 -16.73
CA GLY A 416 -29.12 -17.18 -16.41
C GLY A 416 -28.54 -17.97 -17.59
N PRO A 417 -27.56 -18.86 -17.36
CA PRO A 417 -26.79 -19.53 -18.40
C PRO A 417 -27.63 -20.31 -19.42
N ASP A 418 -28.73 -20.92 -18.97
CA ASP A 418 -29.64 -21.72 -19.82
C ASP A 418 -30.61 -20.88 -20.66
N ALA A 419 -30.87 -19.63 -20.25
CA ALA A 419 -31.84 -18.74 -20.87
C ALA A 419 -31.44 -17.25 -20.72
N PRO A 420 -30.30 -16.83 -21.29
CA PRO A 420 -29.76 -15.49 -21.09
C PRO A 420 -30.54 -14.42 -21.86
N GLN A 421 -30.74 -13.25 -21.26
CA GLN A 421 -31.35 -12.07 -21.88
C GLN A 421 -30.37 -10.91 -22.05
N PHE A 422 -29.41 -10.76 -21.13
CA PHE A 422 -28.45 -9.64 -21.10
C PHE A 422 -27.00 -10.09 -20.96
N GLY A 423 -26.74 -11.17 -20.22
CA GLY A 423 -25.41 -11.67 -19.90
C GLY A 423 -24.76 -12.49 -21.00
N ILE A 424 -23.43 -12.59 -20.94
CA ILE A 424 -22.63 -13.42 -21.83
C ILE A 424 -22.17 -14.65 -21.05
N TYR A 425 -22.54 -15.83 -21.57
CA TYR A 425 -22.25 -17.14 -20.98
C TYR A 425 -21.63 -18.06 -22.03
N GLY A 426 -21.31 -19.28 -21.62
CA GLY A 426 -20.88 -20.35 -22.53
C GLY A 426 -20.65 -21.64 -21.75
N THR A 427 -20.12 -22.64 -22.44
CA THR A 427 -19.71 -23.92 -21.87
C THR A 427 -18.26 -23.87 -21.36
N ALA A 428 -17.89 -24.77 -20.44
CA ALA A 428 -16.54 -24.84 -19.86
C ALA A 428 -15.43 -24.80 -20.93
N GLY A 429 -14.46 -23.88 -20.78
CA GLY A 429 -13.37 -23.69 -21.75
C GLY A 429 -13.74 -22.92 -23.03
N GLN A 430 -14.99 -22.48 -23.21
CA GLN A 430 -15.41 -21.69 -24.37
C GLN A 430 -14.80 -20.27 -24.32
N PRO A 431 -14.19 -19.77 -25.41
CA PRO A 431 -13.71 -18.39 -25.48
C PRO A 431 -14.86 -17.40 -25.74
N ILE A 432 -14.78 -16.25 -25.08
CA ILE A 432 -15.67 -15.08 -25.26
C ILE A 432 -14.79 -13.91 -25.73
N ILE A 433 -15.19 -13.22 -26.79
CA ILE A 433 -14.43 -12.09 -27.39
C ILE A 433 -15.24 -10.79 -27.22
N MET A 434 -14.63 -9.76 -26.65
CA MET A 434 -15.25 -8.47 -26.28
C MET A 434 -14.40 -7.31 -26.80
N GLY A 435 -14.26 -7.22 -28.13
CA GLY A 435 -13.40 -6.24 -28.78
C GLY A 435 -11.92 -6.54 -28.54
N ASP A 436 -11.21 -5.60 -27.92
CA ASP A 436 -9.78 -5.74 -27.58
C ASP A 436 -9.54 -6.76 -26.45
N ALA A 437 -10.57 -7.07 -25.65
CA ALA A 437 -10.51 -8.03 -24.55
C ALA A 437 -11.06 -9.40 -24.95
N SER A 438 -10.63 -10.43 -24.24
CA SER A 438 -11.20 -11.78 -24.34
C SER A 438 -11.20 -12.48 -22.99
N ALA A 439 -12.09 -13.45 -22.84
CA ALA A 439 -12.24 -14.29 -21.65
C ALA A 439 -12.39 -15.76 -22.06
N VAL A 440 -12.25 -16.67 -21.11
CA VAL A 440 -12.56 -18.10 -21.29
C VAL A 440 -13.43 -18.55 -20.12
N VAL A 441 -14.53 -19.22 -20.41
CA VAL A 441 -15.49 -19.73 -19.42
C VAL A 441 -14.83 -20.76 -18.51
N LEU A 442 -15.12 -20.67 -17.21
CA LEU A 442 -14.65 -21.60 -16.18
C LEU A 442 -15.47 -22.91 -16.20
N PRO A 443 -14.89 -24.06 -15.80
CA PRO A 443 -13.46 -24.31 -15.57
C PRO A 443 -12.65 -24.28 -16.88
N THR A 444 -11.39 -23.84 -16.78
CA THR A 444 -10.43 -23.88 -17.89
C THR A 444 -8.98 -23.95 -17.37
N PRO A 445 -8.06 -24.67 -18.05
CA PRO A 445 -6.63 -24.67 -17.72
C PRO A 445 -5.95 -23.30 -17.77
N LEU A 446 -6.61 -22.26 -18.29
CA LEU A 446 -6.14 -20.87 -18.24
C LEU A 446 -6.29 -20.24 -16.84
N ALA A 447 -7.25 -20.70 -16.04
CA ALA A 447 -7.44 -20.20 -14.67
C ALA A 447 -6.27 -20.64 -13.78
N SER A 448 -6.04 -21.95 -13.64
CA SER A 448 -5.05 -22.54 -12.72
C SER A 448 -3.64 -22.68 -13.34
N GLN A 449 -3.27 -21.80 -14.28
CA GLN A 449 -2.08 -21.94 -15.13
C GLN A 449 -0.78 -21.53 -14.42
N LEU A 450 -0.29 -22.40 -13.53
CA LEU A 450 0.85 -22.14 -12.64
C LEU A 450 2.13 -22.88 -13.06
N GLY A 451 3.28 -22.22 -12.95
CA GLY A 451 4.61 -22.79 -13.10
C GLY A 451 5.04 -23.68 -11.93
N PRO A 452 6.18 -24.40 -12.01
CA PRO A 452 6.60 -25.37 -10.99
C PRO A 452 6.81 -24.76 -9.60
N ILE A 453 7.32 -23.53 -9.52
CA ILE A 453 7.55 -22.81 -8.26
C ILE A 453 6.22 -22.30 -7.68
N GLU A 454 5.34 -21.77 -8.51
CA GLU A 454 4.05 -21.22 -8.07
C GLU A 454 3.11 -22.35 -7.58
N LYS A 455 3.21 -23.55 -8.18
CA LYS A 455 2.57 -24.78 -7.68
C LYS A 455 3.11 -25.25 -6.33
N LEU A 456 4.34 -24.90 -5.96
CA LEU A 456 4.89 -25.16 -4.63
C LEU A 456 4.40 -24.09 -3.63
N MET A 457 4.40 -22.82 -4.04
CA MET A 457 3.87 -21.72 -3.23
C MET A 457 2.39 -21.93 -2.88
N LYS A 458 1.53 -22.22 -3.87
CA LYS A 458 0.10 -22.49 -3.63
C LYS A 458 -0.10 -23.58 -2.57
N LYS A 459 0.63 -24.72 -2.67
CA LYS A 459 0.54 -25.82 -1.68
C LYS A 459 0.95 -25.42 -0.25
N TRP A 460 1.81 -24.43 -0.09
CA TRP A 460 2.18 -23.90 1.21
C TRP A 460 1.12 -22.89 1.71
N THR A 461 0.63 -22.02 0.83
CA THR A 461 -0.48 -21.09 1.11
C THR A 461 -1.75 -21.82 1.53
N ASP A 462 -2.12 -22.90 0.83
CA ASP A 462 -3.27 -23.78 1.12
C ASP A 462 -3.21 -24.43 2.53
N LEU A 463 -2.01 -24.57 3.10
CA LEU A 463 -1.79 -25.16 4.42
C LEU A 463 -1.73 -24.11 5.56
N ILE A 464 -1.14 -22.95 5.28
CA ILE A 464 -0.79 -21.96 6.31
C ILE A 464 -1.82 -20.83 6.45
N MET A 465 -2.48 -20.41 5.36
CA MET A 465 -3.39 -19.25 5.41
C MET A 465 -4.57 -19.37 6.36
N PRO A 466 -5.30 -20.52 6.43
CA PRO A 466 -6.40 -20.67 7.36
C PRO A 466 -5.98 -20.37 8.82
N LEU A 467 -4.79 -20.82 9.23
CA LEU A 467 -4.26 -20.65 10.58
C LEU A 467 -4.00 -19.18 10.97
N ILE A 468 -3.80 -18.28 10.00
CA ILE A 468 -3.52 -16.86 10.24
C ILE A 468 -4.83 -16.05 10.30
N PHE A 469 -5.83 -16.40 9.48
CA PHE A 469 -7.08 -15.64 9.34
C PHE A 469 -8.31 -16.29 10.01
N GLY A 470 -8.13 -17.41 10.71
CA GLY A 470 -9.13 -18.05 11.57
C GLY A 470 -9.87 -19.25 10.98
N GLY A 471 -9.47 -19.74 9.81
CA GLY A 471 -9.95 -20.98 9.20
C GLY A 471 -9.24 -22.22 9.72
N SER A 472 -9.77 -23.41 9.40
CA SER A 472 -9.16 -24.70 9.78
C SER A 472 -8.26 -25.26 8.65
N PRO A 473 -7.05 -25.77 8.94
CA PRO A 473 -6.17 -26.33 7.91
C PRO A 473 -6.63 -27.73 7.44
N ARG A 474 -6.53 -28.00 6.13
CA ARG A 474 -6.56 -29.38 5.61
C ARG A 474 -5.20 -30.04 5.89
N SER A 475 -5.20 -31.25 6.46
CA SER A 475 -3.98 -31.89 6.99
C SER A 475 -3.07 -32.47 5.92
N ALA A 476 -1.78 -32.10 5.97
CA ALA A 476 -0.70 -32.78 5.24
C ALA A 476 0.52 -32.98 6.17
N THR A 477 0.89 -34.24 6.42
CA THR A 477 2.02 -34.57 7.30
C THR A 477 3.34 -34.54 6.53
N VAL A 478 4.30 -33.72 6.97
CA VAL A 478 5.65 -33.67 6.41
C VAL A 478 6.68 -34.02 7.50
N THR A 479 7.34 -35.16 7.34
CA THR A 479 8.43 -35.62 8.23
C THR A 479 9.78 -35.02 7.80
N THR A 480 10.47 -34.36 8.71
CA THR A 480 11.82 -33.82 8.49
C THR A 480 12.92 -34.82 8.92
N PRO A 481 13.93 -35.09 8.07
CA PRO A 481 15.17 -35.75 8.50
C PRO A 481 16.12 -34.73 9.13
N VAL A 482 16.80 -35.10 10.22
CA VAL A 482 17.89 -34.31 10.82
C VAL A 482 19.23 -34.82 10.31
N ALA A 483 20.10 -33.91 9.86
CA ALA A 483 21.52 -34.15 9.64
C ALA A 483 22.34 -33.07 10.38
N ALA A 484 23.45 -33.47 10.99
CA ALA A 484 24.31 -32.56 11.74
C ALA A 484 25.27 -31.81 10.81
N ASN A 485 25.59 -30.56 11.17
CA ASN A 485 26.57 -29.71 10.49
C ASN A 485 27.60 -29.16 11.51
N PRO A 486 28.79 -28.70 11.06
CA PRO A 486 29.93 -28.43 11.95
C PRO A 486 29.81 -27.15 12.78
N THR A 487 30.66 -27.05 13.80
CA THR A 487 30.70 -25.93 14.75
C THR A 487 31.17 -24.62 14.12
N VAL A 488 30.29 -23.63 14.08
CA VAL A 488 30.69 -22.21 14.18
C VAL A 488 31.15 -21.97 15.62
N THR A 489 32.28 -21.30 15.83
CA THR A 489 32.72 -20.86 17.16
C THR A 489 31.75 -19.83 17.72
N SER A 490 31.22 -20.08 18.91
CA SER A 490 30.30 -19.15 19.58
C SER A 490 30.92 -17.74 19.70
N PRO A 491 30.18 -16.66 19.44
CA PRO A 491 30.69 -15.31 19.63
C PRO A 491 31.20 -15.09 21.06
N THR A 492 32.31 -14.35 21.19
CA THR A 492 32.77 -13.82 22.48
C THR A 492 31.64 -13.01 23.12
N ALA A 493 31.33 -13.28 24.39
CA ALA A 493 30.20 -12.64 25.06
C ALA A 493 30.42 -11.12 25.19
N ASN A 494 29.69 -10.33 24.39
CA ASN A 494 29.74 -8.86 24.33
C ASN A 494 29.05 -8.15 25.52
N GLY A 495 28.79 -8.87 26.62
CA GLY A 495 28.10 -8.39 27.82
C GLY A 495 26.57 -8.33 27.70
N VAL A 496 26.00 -8.21 26.49
CA VAL A 496 24.59 -7.88 26.29
C VAL A 496 23.67 -9.02 26.75
N THR A 497 22.73 -8.68 27.64
CA THR A 497 21.76 -9.63 28.21
C THR A 497 20.33 -9.45 27.70
N GLY A 498 20.08 -8.38 26.95
CA GLY A 498 18.76 -8.08 26.38
C GLY A 498 18.75 -6.80 25.56
N VAL A 499 17.60 -6.46 24.98
CA VAL A 499 17.39 -5.22 24.23
C VAL A 499 16.12 -4.52 24.74
N LYS A 500 16.28 -3.31 25.27
CA LYS A 500 15.19 -2.42 25.69
C LYS A 500 14.72 -1.61 24.48
N THR A 501 13.43 -1.67 24.17
CA THR A 501 12.83 -0.92 23.07
C THR A 501 12.07 0.32 23.53
N GLY A 502 12.15 1.43 22.79
CA GLY A 502 11.32 2.62 22.99
C GLY A 502 10.83 3.23 21.68
N ASN A 503 9.59 3.71 21.63
CA ASN A 503 9.02 4.39 20.47
C ASN A 503 8.92 5.91 20.73
N THR A 504 9.17 6.71 19.70
CA THR A 504 9.32 8.17 19.79
C THR A 504 9.16 8.82 18.40
N THR A 505 9.42 10.12 18.33
CA THR A 505 9.61 10.87 17.08
C THR A 505 11.06 11.31 16.96
N LEU A 506 11.62 11.29 15.75
CA LEU A 506 12.90 11.91 15.40
C LEU A 506 12.62 13.09 14.45
N THR A 507 13.04 14.29 14.85
CA THR A 507 12.89 15.49 14.02
C THR A 507 14.11 15.64 13.10
N ILE A 508 13.87 15.53 11.81
CA ILE A 508 14.85 15.59 10.72
C ILE A 508 14.68 16.95 10.04
N GLN A 509 15.76 17.67 9.74
CA GLN A 509 15.70 18.88 8.91
C GLN A 509 15.69 18.46 7.43
N VAL A 510 14.87 19.09 6.60
CA VAL A 510 14.69 18.76 5.18
C VAL A 510 14.69 20.07 4.39
N GLY A 511 15.89 20.62 4.18
CA GLY A 511 16.09 21.97 3.69
C GLY A 511 15.50 23.01 4.64
N SER A 512 14.49 23.77 4.19
CA SER A 512 13.81 24.80 4.99
C SER A 512 12.57 24.30 5.76
N ARG A 513 12.39 22.98 5.89
CA ARG A 513 11.27 22.33 6.60
C ARG A 513 11.79 21.30 7.59
N THR A 514 10.95 20.88 8.53
CA THR A 514 11.18 19.69 9.36
C THR A 514 10.30 18.53 8.92
N TYR A 515 10.82 17.30 9.06
CA TYR A 515 10.04 16.08 9.09
C TYR A 515 10.08 15.47 10.49
N ASN A 516 8.94 14.97 10.96
CA ASN A 516 8.82 14.30 12.25
C ASN A 516 8.64 12.80 11.99
N ALA A 517 9.76 12.10 11.83
CA ALA A 517 9.78 10.66 11.54
C ALA A 517 9.37 9.87 12.79
N PRO A 518 8.38 8.96 12.71
CA PRO A 518 8.19 7.93 13.73
C PRO A 518 9.47 7.11 13.84
N ALA A 519 9.96 6.86 15.06
CA ALA A 519 11.21 6.15 15.29
C ALA A 519 11.07 5.11 16.40
N ASP A 520 11.69 3.94 16.21
CA ASP A 520 11.88 2.91 17.24
C ASP A 520 13.37 2.81 17.56
N TRP A 521 13.68 2.93 18.85
CA TRP A 521 15.02 2.79 19.40
C TRP A 521 15.17 1.44 20.09
N TYR A 522 16.34 0.83 19.92
CA TYR A 522 16.72 -0.48 20.45
C TYR A 522 18.03 -0.31 21.22
N PHE A 523 17.96 -0.36 22.54
CA PHE A 523 19.08 -0.14 23.44
C PHE A 523 19.61 -1.49 23.98
N PRO A 524 20.87 -1.87 23.75
CA PRO A 524 21.45 -3.10 24.32
C PRO A 524 21.63 -2.92 25.82
N THR A 525 21.13 -3.87 26.62
CA THR A 525 21.18 -3.80 28.09
C THR A 525 22.11 -4.86 28.68
N GLN A 526 23.06 -4.40 29.48
CA GLN A 526 23.90 -5.26 30.32
C GLN A 526 23.08 -5.82 31.50
N ALA A 527 23.66 -6.75 32.27
CA ALA A 527 22.95 -7.50 33.33
C ALA A 527 22.37 -6.63 34.47
N ASP A 528 22.89 -5.41 34.65
CA ASP A 528 22.42 -4.39 35.60
C ASP A 528 21.34 -3.46 35.03
N GLY A 529 21.00 -3.62 33.75
CA GLY A 529 20.09 -2.74 33.00
C GLY A 529 20.74 -1.48 32.42
N SER A 530 22.05 -1.29 32.58
CA SER A 530 22.80 -0.21 31.94
C SER A 530 22.94 -0.43 30.43
N VAL A 531 23.17 0.65 29.69
CA VAL A 531 23.44 0.64 28.24
C VAL A 531 24.84 1.20 28.04
N GLN A 532 25.75 0.36 27.56
CA GLN A 532 27.17 0.69 27.35
C GLN A 532 27.53 0.34 25.91
N ALA A 533 26.96 1.09 24.97
CA ALA A 533 26.96 0.72 23.56
C ALA A 533 28.21 1.17 22.80
N ASN A 534 28.66 0.35 21.86
CA ASN A 534 29.82 0.61 20.99
C ASN A 534 29.58 1.78 20.03
N GLY A 535 28.34 1.95 19.55
CA GLY A 535 27.98 2.99 18.59
C GLY A 535 26.48 3.10 18.33
N ILE A 536 26.11 3.93 17.35
CA ILE A 536 24.74 4.04 16.81
C ILE A 536 24.65 3.32 15.47
N ILE A 537 23.53 2.62 15.21
CA ILE A 537 23.18 2.14 13.86
C ILE A 537 21.89 2.85 13.43
N TYR A 538 21.95 3.64 12.35
CA TYR A 538 20.75 4.13 11.67
C TYR A 538 20.23 3.01 10.75
N LEU A 539 18.95 2.65 10.83
CA LEU A 539 18.36 1.58 10.02
C LEU A 539 17.15 2.09 9.23
N GLN A 540 17.35 2.31 7.93
CA GLN A 540 16.34 2.83 7.02
C GLN A 540 15.59 1.70 6.29
N HIS A 541 14.25 1.75 6.32
CA HIS A 541 13.41 0.84 5.55
C HIS A 541 13.43 1.13 4.04
N GLY A 542 13.03 0.13 3.23
CA GLY A 542 12.87 0.27 1.79
C GLY A 542 11.64 1.06 1.32
N PHE A 543 11.45 1.15 0.01
CA PHE A 543 10.28 1.81 -0.58
C PHE A 543 8.99 1.03 -0.22
N LEU A 544 7.90 1.74 0.11
CA LEU A 544 6.63 1.23 0.67
C LEU A 544 6.72 0.52 2.04
N ALA A 545 7.92 0.27 2.56
CA ALA A 545 8.11 -0.33 3.89
C ALA A 545 7.97 0.72 5.02
N ASN A 546 8.09 0.27 6.27
CA ASN A 546 8.12 1.12 7.47
C ASN A 546 8.97 0.47 8.57
N LYS A 547 9.32 1.22 9.63
CA LYS A 547 10.20 0.74 10.73
C LYS A 547 9.82 -0.60 11.38
N SER A 548 8.53 -0.94 11.45
CA SER A 548 8.09 -2.19 12.11
C SER A 548 8.57 -3.45 11.40
N PHE A 549 8.75 -3.40 10.08
CA PHE A 549 9.20 -4.53 9.26
C PHE A 549 10.67 -4.93 9.50
N TYR A 550 11.41 -4.18 10.33
CA TYR A 550 12.81 -4.44 10.66
C TYR A 550 13.01 -4.71 12.16
N THR A 551 11.92 -4.96 12.90
CA THR A 551 11.93 -5.16 14.36
C THR A 551 12.86 -6.30 14.80
N VAL A 552 12.94 -7.40 14.03
CA VAL A 552 13.83 -8.53 14.35
C VAL A 552 15.28 -8.23 13.95
N LEU A 553 15.52 -7.66 12.77
CA LEU A 553 16.86 -7.23 12.36
C LEU A 553 17.45 -6.21 13.35
N ALA A 554 16.69 -5.18 13.73
CA ALA A 554 17.12 -4.13 14.66
C ALA A 554 17.47 -4.68 16.06
N ARG A 555 16.69 -5.65 16.57
CA ARG A 555 17.03 -6.35 17.83
C ARG A 555 18.26 -7.24 17.67
N SER A 556 18.39 -7.92 16.54
CA SER A 556 19.54 -8.79 16.26
C SER A 556 20.83 -7.98 16.16
N LEU A 557 20.82 -6.86 15.45
CA LEU A 557 21.94 -5.92 15.38
C LEU A 557 22.26 -5.37 16.77
N ALA A 558 21.30 -4.76 17.47
CA ALA A 558 21.52 -4.22 18.81
C ALA A 558 22.16 -5.24 19.78
N SER A 559 21.66 -6.49 19.78
CA SER A 559 22.17 -7.54 20.65
C SER A 559 23.52 -8.11 20.22
N ALA A 560 23.82 -8.18 18.92
CA ALA A 560 25.05 -8.80 18.41
C ALA A 560 26.22 -7.82 18.28
N THR A 561 25.95 -6.54 18.01
CA THR A 561 26.98 -5.49 17.85
C THR A 561 27.18 -4.64 19.11
N ASN A 562 26.34 -4.83 20.14
CA ASN A 562 26.26 -3.93 21.30
C ASN A 562 26.04 -2.46 20.88
N SER A 563 25.23 -2.20 19.85
CA SER A 563 24.96 -0.84 19.34
C SER A 563 23.54 -0.39 19.65
N ILE A 564 23.34 0.92 19.80
CA ILE A 564 22.01 1.52 19.84
C ILE A 564 21.48 1.60 18.40
N VAL A 565 20.43 0.83 18.06
CA VAL A 565 19.81 0.90 16.74
C VAL A 565 18.64 1.88 16.77
N VAL A 566 18.53 2.76 15.77
CA VAL A 566 17.36 3.61 15.53
C VAL A 566 16.76 3.31 14.15
N ALA A 567 15.52 2.80 14.15
CA ALA A 567 14.76 2.50 12.94
C ALA A 567 13.66 3.56 12.74
N THR A 568 13.75 4.33 11.66
CA THR A 568 12.85 5.44 11.34
C THR A 568 11.80 5.04 10.31
N THR A 569 10.66 5.74 10.26
CA THR A 569 9.73 5.71 9.12
C THR A 569 9.81 7.02 8.34
N LEU A 570 10.20 6.96 7.07
CA LEU A 570 10.25 8.08 6.14
C LEU A 570 9.22 7.89 4.99
N PRO A 571 8.66 8.95 4.40
CA PRO A 571 7.68 8.79 3.33
C PRO A 571 8.31 8.24 2.05
N SER A 572 7.70 7.22 1.45
CA SER A 572 8.03 6.81 0.07
C SER A 572 7.43 7.77 -0.97
N PHE A 573 6.29 8.38 -0.66
CA PHE A 573 5.63 9.40 -1.49
C PHE A 573 5.63 10.76 -0.81
N ALA A 574 5.69 11.83 -1.61
CA ALA A 574 5.81 13.21 -1.14
C ALA A 574 4.58 13.67 -0.34
N PRO A 575 4.68 13.91 0.98
CA PRO A 575 3.56 14.43 1.75
C PRO A 575 3.28 15.89 1.37
N LEU A 576 2.00 16.28 1.31
CA LEU A 576 1.57 17.65 0.95
C LEU A 576 2.22 18.74 1.82
N THR A 577 2.47 18.41 3.09
CA THR A 577 3.13 19.29 4.07
C THR A 577 4.65 19.43 3.88
N CYS A 578 5.30 18.53 3.13
CA CYS A 578 6.71 18.63 2.78
C CYS A 578 7.03 17.82 1.50
N PRO A 579 6.93 18.43 0.31
CA PRO A 579 7.15 17.71 -0.95
C PRO A 579 8.56 17.12 -1.14
N THR A 580 9.56 17.66 -0.43
CA THR A 580 10.95 17.16 -0.39
C THR A 580 11.16 16.05 0.64
N CYS A 581 10.21 15.79 1.53
CA CYS A 581 10.35 14.78 2.57
C CYS A 581 10.04 13.38 2.03
N THR A 582 10.87 12.86 1.12
CA THR A 582 10.80 11.45 0.67
C THR A 582 12.16 10.77 0.77
N ILE A 583 12.16 9.46 0.94
CA ILE A 583 13.35 8.62 1.08
C ILE A 583 14.38 8.78 -0.06
N ASN A 584 13.93 9.08 -1.28
CA ASN A 584 14.79 9.26 -2.46
C ASN A 584 15.11 10.74 -2.77
N ASN A 585 14.86 11.67 -1.85
CA ASN A 585 15.12 13.10 -2.07
C ASN A 585 16.45 13.53 -1.43
N PRO A 586 17.34 14.23 -2.16
CA PRO A 586 18.60 14.74 -1.60
C PRO A 586 18.43 15.61 -0.35
N ALA A 587 17.35 16.40 -0.24
CA ALA A 587 17.11 17.21 0.96
C ALA A 587 16.72 16.37 2.19
N MET A 588 16.25 15.13 2.03
CA MET A 588 16.03 14.17 3.12
C MET A 588 17.31 13.37 3.41
N GLN A 589 18.12 13.08 2.40
CA GLN A 589 19.40 12.37 2.54
C GLN A 589 20.41 13.23 3.35
N GLN A 590 20.60 14.49 2.96
CA GLN A 590 21.30 15.50 3.76
C GLN A 590 20.66 15.66 5.15
N GLY A 591 19.32 15.63 5.23
CA GLY A 591 18.61 15.70 6.49
C GLY A 591 18.95 14.58 7.47
N VAL A 592 19.25 13.38 6.97
CA VAL A 592 19.72 12.24 7.77
C VAL A 592 21.21 12.36 8.11
N ALA A 593 22.04 12.90 7.22
CA ALA A 593 23.42 13.30 7.54
C ALA A 593 23.49 14.30 8.70
N ASP A 594 22.67 15.35 8.64
CA ASP A 594 22.58 16.44 9.64
C ASP A 594 22.27 15.93 11.07
N LEU A 595 21.71 14.72 11.22
CA LEU A 595 21.47 14.11 12.53
C LEU A 595 22.76 13.76 13.27
N PHE A 596 23.83 13.45 12.55
CA PHE A 596 25.11 12.96 13.07
C PHE A 596 26.18 14.05 13.18
N LEU A 597 25.94 15.23 12.59
CA LEU A 597 26.80 16.40 12.71
C LEU A 597 26.65 17.11 14.07
N GLY A 598 27.74 17.71 14.55
CA GLY A 598 27.78 18.50 15.78
C GLY A 598 27.22 17.77 17.00
N GLY A 599 26.51 18.48 17.88
CA GLY A 599 25.98 17.94 19.14
C GLY A 599 24.80 16.98 19.05
N ARG A 600 24.44 16.46 17.86
CA ARG A 600 23.42 15.41 17.63
C ARG A 600 22.10 15.60 18.40
N ALA A 601 21.64 16.85 18.54
CA ALA A 601 20.58 17.21 19.46
C ALA A 601 19.25 16.49 19.15
N ALA A 602 18.93 16.28 17.86
CA ALA A 602 17.73 15.57 17.43
C ALA A 602 17.73 14.09 17.86
N LEU A 603 18.85 13.38 17.64
CA LEU A 603 19.03 11.99 18.09
C LEU A 603 18.96 11.91 19.61
N THR A 604 19.68 12.77 20.32
CA THR A 604 19.75 12.77 21.79
C THR A 604 18.39 13.02 22.45
N VAL A 605 17.61 13.99 21.95
CA VAL A 605 16.23 14.23 22.42
C VAL A 605 15.32 13.06 22.07
N SER A 606 15.43 12.49 20.86
CA SER A 606 14.61 11.36 20.42
C SER A 606 14.85 10.10 21.27
N ALA A 607 16.11 9.76 21.51
CA ALA A 607 16.53 8.63 22.36
C ALA A 607 16.11 8.83 23.83
N SER A 608 16.30 10.03 24.39
CA SER A 608 15.85 10.38 25.74
C SER A 608 14.34 10.20 25.90
N ASN A 609 13.55 10.68 24.93
CA ASN A 609 12.10 10.46 24.89
C ASN A 609 11.72 8.97 24.73
N ALA A 610 12.53 8.17 24.03
CA ALA A 610 12.41 6.71 23.98
C ALA A 610 12.87 5.99 25.27
N GLY A 611 13.35 6.73 26.27
CA GLY A 611 13.74 6.20 27.58
C GLY A 611 15.23 5.83 27.71
N TYR A 612 16.11 6.37 26.87
CA TYR A 612 17.56 6.36 27.08
C TYR A 612 17.96 7.31 28.23
N GLN A 613 19.07 7.02 28.91
CA GLN A 613 19.71 7.93 29.86
C GLN A 613 21.23 7.81 29.71
N GLY A 614 21.89 8.93 29.41
CA GLY A 614 23.32 9.00 29.09
C GLY A 614 23.57 9.86 27.86
N THR A 615 24.84 9.97 27.45
CA THR A 615 25.25 10.52 26.15
C THR A 615 25.13 9.42 25.10
N LEU A 616 24.68 9.74 23.88
CA LEU A 616 24.73 8.77 22.77
C LEU A 616 26.18 8.61 22.29
N PRO A 617 26.59 7.42 21.82
CA PRO A 617 27.91 7.23 21.21
C PRO A 617 28.18 8.16 20.02
N GLU A 618 29.45 8.47 19.80
CA GLU A 618 29.91 9.28 18.68
C GLU A 618 30.09 8.41 17.42
N ASP A 619 30.63 7.20 17.52
CA ASP A 619 30.77 6.31 16.38
C ASP A 619 29.44 5.74 15.87
N PHE A 620 29.27 5.69 14.55
CA PHE A 620 28.03 5.22 13.94
C PHE A 620 28.19 4.50 12.60
N THR A 621 27.17 3.72 12.26
CA THR A 621 27.01 3.04 10.97
C THR A 621 25.68 3.44 10.36
N LEU A 622 25.67 3.73 9.06
CA LEU A 622 24.41 3.89 8.31
C LEU A 622 24.02 2.55 7.68
N SER A 623 22.76 2.18 7.76
CA SER A 623 22.28 0.94 7.16
C SER A 623 20.88 1.11 6.60
N GLY A 624 20.54 0.33 5.58
CA GLY A 624 19.22 0.42 4.99
C GLY A 624 18.94 -0.61 3.92
N HIS A 625 17.65 -0.87 3.75
CA HIS A 625 17.12 -1.84 2.80
C HIS A 625 16.62 -1.16 1.53
N SER A 626 16.85 -1.74 0.34
CA SER A 626 16.31 -1.20 -0.91
C SER A 626 16.68 0.28 -1.12
N ALA A 627 15.70 1.14 -1.44
CA ALA A 627 15.80 2.60 -1.44
C ALA A 627 16.42 3.20 -0.16
N GLY A 628 16.25 2.56 0.99
CA GLY A 628 16.88 2.93 2.25
C GLY A 628 18.38 2.68 2.28
N GLY A 629 18.89 1.69 1.53
CA GLY A 629 20.32 1.49 1.30
C GLY A 629 20.92 2.61 0.44
N GLY A 630 20.20 3.04 -0.60
CA GLY A 630 20.56 4.22 -1.38
C GLY A 630 20.59 5.51 -0.55
N LEU A 631 19.59 5.70 0.34
CA LEU A 631 19.63 6.78 1.33
C LEU A 631 20.83 6.66 2.28
N ALA A 632 21.16 5.47 2.76
CA ALA A 632 22.27 5.27 3.71
C ALA A 632 23.64 5.63 3.08
N VAL A 633 23.86 5.33 1.80
CA VAL A 633 25.07 5.74 1.07
C VAL A 633 25.06 7.25 0.77
N ALA A 634 23.94 7.81 0.31
CA ALA A 634 23.81 9.24 0.06
C ALA A 634 24.04 10.08 1.34
N ALA A 635 23.36 9.73 2.44
CA ALA A 635 23.54 10.39 3.73
C ALA A 635 24.94 10.18 4.33
N GLY A 636 25.65 9.11 3.96
CA GLY A 636 27.06 8.93 4.31
C GLY A 636 27.96 9.95 3.60
N SER A 637 27.79 10.09 2.29
CA SER A 637 28.48 11.11 1.48
C SER A 637 28.14 12.53 1.94
N ASP A 638 26.86 12.85 2.12
CA ASP A 638 26.41 14.16 2.59
C ASP A 638 27.01 14.50 3.98
N TYR A 639 27.13 13.52 4.89
CA TYR A 639 27.79 13.70 6.19
C TYR A 639 29.27 14.03 6.05
N VAL A 640 30.03 13.23 5.27
CA VAL A 640 31.47 13.46 5.07
C VAL A 640 31.75 14.79 4.36
N ASN A 641 30.92 15.16 3.36
CA ASN A 641 31.00 16.46 2.68
C ASN A 641 30.60 17.65 3.60
N SER A 642 29.90 17.39 4.70
CA SER A 642 29.43 18.40 5.66
C SER A 642 30.25 18.48 6.96
N LEU A 643 31.22 17.58 7.16
CA LEU A 643 32.15 17.64 8.30
C LEU A 643 32.98 18.94 8.25
N ALA A 644 33.15 19.59 9.40
CA ALA A 644 34.07 20.71 9.49
C ALA A 644 35.52 20.20 9.47
N PRO A 645 36.50 20.93 8.91
CA PRO A 645 37.91 20.48 8.81
C PRO A 645 38.66 20.26 10.14
N SER A 646 37.99 20.47 11.27
CA SER A 646 38.47 20.24 12.64
C SER A 646 37.88 19.00 13.30
N ASP A 647 36.86 18.40 12.71
CA ASP A 647 35.97 17.44 13.37
C ASP A 647 36.33 16.02 12.93
N GLU A 648 36.25 15.06 13.85
CA GLU A 648 36.61 13.67 13.58
C GLU A 648 35.51 12.94 12.80
N ASN A 649 35.89 12.08 11.86
CA ASN A 649 34.95 11.29 11.08
C ASN A 649 34.51 10.06 11.87
N HIS A 650 33.27 10.08 12.34
CA HIS A 650 32.68 8.98 13.12
C HIS A 650 31.82 8.01 12.30
N LEU A 651 31.75 8.18 10.97
CA LEU A 651 31.06 7.23 10.08
C LEU A 651 31.98 6.03 9.83
N LEU A 652 31.75 4.94 10.55
CA LEU A 652 32.59 3.72 10.45
C LEU A 652 32.30 2.88 9.20
N GLY A 653 31.15 3.08 8.54
CA GLY A 653 30.77 2.33 7.35
C GLY A 653 29.28 2.39 7.02
N VAL A 654 28.93 1.77 5.89
CA VAL A 654 27.56 1.64 5.38
C VAL A 654 27.26 0.17 5.06
N VAL A 655 26.12 -0.35 5.53
CA VAL A 655 25.64 -1.71 5.23
C VAL A 655 24.29 -1.67 4.54
N MET A 656 24.26 -2.05 3.26
CA MET A 656 23.05 -2.13 2.45
C MET A 656 22.46 -3.54 2.45
N PHE A 657 21.13 -3.63 2.60
CA PHE A 657 20.38 -4.86 2.42
C PHE A 657 19.65 -4.80 1.07
N ASP A 658 20.15 -5.54 0.08
CA ASP A 658 19.67 -5.55 -1.32
C ASP A 658 19.29 -4.15 -1.83
N GLY A 659 20.28 -3.27 -1.82
CA GLY A 659 20.14 -1.82 -1.96
C GLY A 659 19.72 -1.37 -3.35
N VAL A 660 19.03 -0.24 -3.41
CA VAL A 660 18.58 0.43 -4.64
C VAL A 660 18.89 1.91 -4.52
N SER A 661 19.57 2.47 -5.52
CA SER A 661 19.90 3.90 -5.61
C SER A 661 19.84 4.38 -7.06
N ASN A 662 19.79 5.70 -7.24
CA ASN A 662 19.92 6.34 -8.56
C ASN A 662 21.40 6.36 -8.97
N SER A 663 21.73 5.82 -10.14
CA SER A 663 23.10 5.55 -10.59
C SER A 663 24.05 6.75 -10.48
N ASP A 664 23.61 7.90 -10.99
CA ASP A 664 24.47 9.05 -11.23
C ASP A 664 24.88 9.74 -9.92
N ALA A 665 24.02 9.66 -8.90
CA ALA A 665 24.32 10.11 -7.54
C ALA A 665 25.11 9.07 -6.74
N PHE A 666 24.94 7.78 -7.03
CA PHE A 666 25.57 6.69 -6.29
C PHE A 666 27.09 6.64 -6.52
N ALA A 667 27.57 6.82 -7.75
CA ALA A 667 29.02 6.90 -8.04
C ALA A 667 29.70 8.03 -7.24
N SER A 668 29.17 9.25 -7.34
CA SER A 668 29.74 10.42 -6.65
C SER A 668 29.68 10.29 -5.12
N ALA A 669 28.67 9.57 -4.59
CA ALA A 669 28.60 9.25 -3.17
C ALA A 669 29.68 8.23 -2.76
N LEU A 670 30.00 7.25 -3.61
CA LEU A 670 31.11 6.33 -3.39
C LEU A 670 32.48 7.02 -3.48
N ASP A 671 32.66 8.04 -4.34
CA ASP A 671 33.89 8.84 -4.39
C ASP A 671 34.16 9.57 -3.07
N THR A 672 33.14 10.22 -2.49
CA THR A 672 33.24 10.87 -1.17
C THR A 672 33.54 9.86 -0.06
N LEU A 673 33.02 8.64 -0.16
CA LEU A 673 33.17 7.58 0.84
C LEU A 673 34.46 6.76 0.66
N ASP A 674 35.53 7.30 0.06
CA ASP A 674 36.79 6.55 0.00
C ASP A 674 37.45 6.36 1.38
N GLY A 675 38.08 5.20 1.57
CA GLY A 675 38.50 4.68 2.87
C GLY A 675 37.36 4.22 3.80
N ILE A 676 36.09 4.51 3.49
CA ILE A 676 34.93 4.11 4.31
C ILE A 676 34.29 2.85 3.72
N PRO A 677 34.14 1.76 4.49
CA PRO A 677 33.48 0.54 4.03
C PRO A 677 32.03 0.77 3.56
N VAL A 678 31.72 0.42 2.31
CA VAL A 678 30.34 0.36 1.79
C VAL A 678 30.06 -1.06 1.30
N TYR A 679 29.38 -1.86 2.13
CA TYR A 679 29.12 -3.27 1.86
C TYR A 679 27.65 -3.54 1.58
N GLN A 680 27.39 -4.55 0.75
CA GLN A 680 26.04 -4.98 0.44
C GLN A 680 25.82 -6.48 0.70
N ILE A 681 24.68 -6.81 1.29
CA ILE A 681 24.11 -8.16 1.30
C ILE A 681 23.04 -8.17 0.22
N ALA A 682 23.43 -8.56 -1.00
CA ALA A 682 22.58 -8.54 -2.18
C ALA A 682 21.77 -9.83 -2.32
N ALA A 683 20.64 -9.72 -3.02
CA ALA A 683 19.95 -10.85 -3.63
C ALA A 683 20.20 -10.87 -5.15
N PRO A 684 20.08 -12.03 -5.82
CA PRO A 684 20.19 -12.12 -7.27
C PRO A 684 19.23 -11.16 -7.99
N ALA A 685 19.65 -10.66 -9.16
CA ALA A 685 18.95 -9.63 -9.93
C ALA A 685 17.45 -9.94 -10.14
N GLN A 686 16.59 -9.03 -9.68
CA GLN A 686 15.12 -9.14 -9.71
C GLN A 686 14.47 -7.75 -9.82
N PRO A 687 13.20 -7.63 -10.25
CA PRO A 687 12.57 -6.31 -10.47
C PRO A 687 12.62 -5.39 -9.25
N TRP A 688 12.48 -5.94 -8.03
CA TRP A 688 12.47 -5.18 -6.78
C TRP A 688 13.83 -4.57 -6.39
N ASN A 689 14.96 -5.12 -6.85
CA ASN A 689 16.30 -4.55 -6.64
C ASN A 689 16.85 -3.85 -7.89
N ALA A 690 15.95 -3.33 -8.74
CA ALA A 690 16.30 -2.73 -10.04
C ALA A 690 17.21 -3.64 -10.89
N PHE A 691 16.96 -4.96 -10.86
CA PHE A 691 17.77 -5.99 -11.50
C PHE A 691 19.25 -5.97 -11.08
N GLY A 692 19.54 -5.63 -9.82
CA GLY A 692 20.89 -5.58 -9.28
C GLY A 692 21.75 -4.44 -9.81
N GLN A 693 21.16 -3.36 -10.33
CA GLN A 693 21.91 -2.22 -10.87
C GLN A 693 22.87 -1.61 -9.83
N THR A 694 22.41 -1.35 -8.61
CA THR A 694 23.25 -0.79 -7.54
C THR A 694 24.36 -1.77 -7.11
N THR A 695 24.10 -3.08 -7.13
CA THR A 695 25.15 -4.13 -6.95
C THR A 695 26.20 -4.07 -8.04
N THR A 696 25.75 -3.98 -9.30
CA THR A 696 26.62 -3.95 -10.49
C THR A 696 27.49 -2.70 -10.50
N GLN A 697 26.92 -1.56 -10.09
CA GLN A 697 27.66 -0.31 -9.99
C GLN A 697 28.66 -0.32 -8.82
N LEU A 698 28.26 -0.79 -7.62
CA LEU A 698 29.17 -0.88 -6.47
C LEU A 698 30.42 -1.73 -6.81
N ILE A 699 30.25 -2.82 -7.57
CA ILE A 699 31.36 -3.62 -8.12
C ILE A 699 32.22 -2.82 -9.10
N ALA A 700 31.60 -2.01 -9.97
CA ALA A 700 32.30 -1.25 -11.01
C ALA A 700 33.13 -0.08 -10.45
N GLU A 701 32.62 0.65 -9.46
CA GLU A 701 33.35 1.77 -8.84
C GLU A 701 34.40 1.29 -7.82
N ARG A 702 34.30 0.06 -7.29
CA ARG A 702 35.20 -0.52 -6.28
C ARG A 702 35.77 -1.90 -6.68
N PRO A 703 36.41 -2.04 -7.85
CA PRO A 703 36.72 -3.35 -8.45
C PRO A 703 37.74 -4.21 -7.69
N ASP A 704 38.68 -3.58 -6.98
CA ASP A 704 39.74 -4.25 -6.19
C ASP A 704 39.42 -4.33 -4.69
N GLN A 705 38.19 -3.99 -4.27
CA GLN A 705 37.77 -3.96 -2.86
C GLN A 705 36.66 -4.98 -2.57
N PHE A 706 36.57 -5.45 -1.32
CA PHE A 706 35.42 -6.25 -0.89
C PHE A 706 34.17 -5.37 -0.80
N VAL A 707 33.16 -5.66 -1.62
CA VAL A 707 31.89 -4.92 -1.66
C VAL A 707 30.70 -5.67 -1.03
N GLY A 708 30.97 -6.82 -0.41
CA GLY A 708 29.95 -7.68 0.21
C GLY A 708 29.68 -8.97 -0.56
N VAL A 709 28.44 -9.46 -0.50
CA VAL A 709 28.06 -10.81 -0.94
C VAL A 709 26.69 -10.84 -1.61
N GLU A 710 26.46 -11.80 -2.50
CA GLU A 710 25.14 -12.19 -3.00
C GLU A 710 24.66 -13.46 -2.26
N LEU A 711 23.47 -13.43 -1.66
CA LEU A 711 22.88 -14.62 -1.04
C LEU A 711 22.44 -15.64 -2.10
N VAL A 712 22.83 -16.90 -1.94
CA VAL A 712 22.43 -17.99 -2.84
C VAL A 712 20.92 -18.20 -2.68
N ASN A 713 20.20 -18.04 -3.80
CA ASN A 713 18.74 -17.95 -3.81
C ASN A 713 18.16 -16.80 -2.96
N GLY A 714 18.92 -15.72 -2.82
CA GLY A 714 18.56 -14.51 -2.08
C GLY A 714 17.22 -13.89 -2.50
N SER A 715 16.63 -13.17 -1.55
CA SER A 715 15.40 -12.40 -1.69
C SER A 715 15.64 -10.94 -1.34
N HIS A 716 14.93 -10.03 -2.03
CA HIS A 716 14.88 -8.62 -1.63
C HIS A 716 14.34 -8.45 -0.21
N THR A 717 13.64 -9.43 0.35
CA THR A 717 13.07 -9.38 1.71
C THR A 717 13.86 -10.17 2.75
N ASP A 718 15.06 -10.69 2.44
CA ASP A 718 15.87 -11.44 3.41
C ASP A 718 16.19 -10.65 4.71
N SER A 719 16.18 -9.31 4.67
CA SER A 719 16.44 -8.43 5.83
C SER A 719 15.22 -8.06 6.69
N VAL A 720 14.02 -8.49 6.32
CA VAL A 720 12.77 -8.17 7.05
C VAL A 720 12.12 -9.37 7.73
N ILE A 721 12.37 -10.58 7.24
CA ILE A 721 11.73 -11.82 7.71
C ILE A 721 11.87 -12.03 9.22
N GLY A 722 10.75 -12.36 9.86
CA GLY A 722 10.60 -12.60 11.29
C GLY A 722 10.11 -11.37 12.07
N SER A 723 10.11 -10.18 11.45
CA SER A 723 9.73 -8.94 12.13
C SER A 723 8.23 -8.76 12.30
N ASP A 724 7.44 -9.25 11.33
CA ASP A 724 5.98 -9.19 11.34
C ASP A 724 5.43 -10.39 10.53
N PRO A 725 4.72 -11.36 11.15
CA PRO A 725 4.30 -12.58 10.45
C PRO A 725 3.35 -12.36 9.26
N PHE A 726 2.66 -11.22 9.21
CA PHE A 726 1.83 -10.84 8.08
C PHE A 726 2.72 -10.28 6.95
N PHE A 727 3.70 -9.41 7.27
CA PHE A 727 4.66 -8.96 6.27
C PHE A 727 5.57 -10.09 5.78
N ASP A 728 5.98 -11.04 6.61
CA ASP A 728 6.76 -12.23 6.22
C ASP A 728 6.05 -13.04 5.13
N PHE A 729 4.73 -13.22 5.28
CA PHE A 729 3.87 -13.89 4.31
C PHE A 729 3.79 -13.12 2.97
N PHE A 730 3.61 -11.80 3.02
CA PHE A 730 3.61 -10.95 1.82
C PHE A 730 5.01 -10.92 1.17
N ALA A 731 6.05 -10.79 1.97
CA ALA A 731 7.45 -10.78 1.57
C ALA A 731 7.87 -12.04 0.81
N ALA A 732 7.34 -13.20 1.18
CA ALA A 732 7.56 -14.46 0.48
C ALA A 732 6.72 -14.65 -0.80
N ILE A 733 5.76 -13.75 -1.08
CA ILE A 733 4.84 -13.84 -2.23
C ILE A 733 5.10 -12.76 -3.28
N PHE A 734 5.36 -11.51 -2.84
CA PHE A 734 5.56 -10.38 -3.76
C PHE A 734 7.01 -10.26 -4.23
N VAL A 735 7.95 -10.78 -3.45
CA VAL A 735 9.36 -10.98 -3.80
C VAL A 735 9.61 -12.48 -3.88
N ARG A 736 10.70 -12.90 -4.55
CA ARG A 736 11.24 -14.26 -4.45
C ARG A 736 11.26 -14.72 -2.97
N PRO A 737 10.79 -15.92 -2.62
CA PRO A 737 10.80 -16.38 -1.23
C PRO A 737 12.22 -16.37 -0.63
N SER A 738 12.34 -15.89 0.61
CA SER A 738 13.57 -16.01 1.41
C SER A 738 13.95 -17.48 1.56
N ALA A 739 15.16 -17.86 1.16
CA ALA A 739 15.59 -19.26 1.28
C ALA A 739 15.89 -19.62 2.75
N PRO A 740 15.70 -20.89 3.18
CA PRO A 740 15.89 -21.27 4.58
C PRO A 740 17.27 -20.90 5.13
N GLY A 741 17.26 -20.03 6.15
CA GLY A 741 18.47 -19.50 6.79
C GLY A 741 18.96 -18.15 6.26
N ASN A 742 18.43 -17.63 5.13
CA ASN A 742 18.90 -16.36 4.57
C ASN A 742 18.78 -15.18 5.53
N ALA A 743 17.64 -15.01 6.22
CA ALA A 743 17.49 -13.95 7.21
C ALA A 743 18.52 -14.05 8.36
N THR A 744 18.83 -15.28 8.79
CA THR A 744 19.90 -15.53 9.76
C THR A 744 21.28 -15.18 9.20
N ALA A 745 21.54 -15.46 7.91
CA ALA A 745 22.75 -15.03 7.23
C ALA A 745 22.85 -13.50 7.11
N VAL A 746 21.77 -12.80 6.78
CA VAL A 746 21.73 -11.32 6.79
C VAL A 746 22.15 -10.78 8.16
N HIS A 747 21.56 -11.30 9.24
CA HIS A 747 21.91 -10.88 10.60
C HIS A 747 23.38 -11.18 10.93
N THR A 748 23.89 -12.36 10.54
CA THR A 748 25.26 -12.80 10.84
C THR A 748 26.30 -11.97 10.09
N LEU A 749 26.10 -11.77 8.78
CA LEU A 749 26.97 -10.96 7.93
C LEU A 749 27.02 -9.51 8.43
N ALA A 750 25.86 -8.87 8.59
CA ALA A 750 25.78 -7.47 8.99
C ALA A 750 26.34 -7.23 10.40
N ALA A 751 26.00 -8.07 11.38
CA ALA A 751 26.57 -7.95 12.72
C ALA A 751 28.07 -8.26 12.77
N GLY A 752 28.56 -9.18 11.93
CA GLY A 752 29.98 -9.47 11.82
C GLY A 752 30.77 -8.27 11.27
N TRP A 753 30.37 -7.73 10.11
CA TRP A 753 31.02 -6.57 9.50
C TRP A 753 30.96 -5.32 10.39
N ILE A 754 29.82 -5.06 11.04
CA ILE A 754 29.68 -3.90 11.94
C ILE A 754 30.53 -4.04 13.20
N ASN A 755 30.69 -5.26 13.75
CA ASN A 755 31.64 -5.48 14.84
C ASN A 755 33.10 -5.30 14.40
N ASP A 756 33.46 -5.69 13.17
CA ASP A 756 34.80 -5.42 12.63
C ASP A 756 35.05 -3.93 12.42
N PHE A 757 34.05 -3.16 11.98
CA PHE A 757 34.12 -1.69 11.89
C PHE A 757 34.49 -1.06 13.25
N TYR A 758 33.88 -1.49 14.36
CA TYR A 758 34.18 -0.97 15.71
C TYR A 758 35.60 -1.28 16.22
N VAL A 759 36.33 -2.22 15.60
CA VAL A 759 37.72 -2.56 15.98
C VAL A 759 38.73 -2.24 14.88
N ALA A 760 38.33 -1.46 13.87
CA ALA A 760 39.11 -1.16 12.66
C ALA A 760 39.66 -2.41 11.93
N ALA A 761 38.90 -3.50 11.99
CA ALA A 761 39.14 -4.73 11.23
C ALA A 761 38.33 -4.72 9.92
N GLY A 762 38.57 -5.73 9.09
CA GLY A 762 37.95 -5.85 7.78
C GLY A 762 38.46 -7.07 7.00
N PRO A 763 38.28 -7.09 5.66
CA PRO A 763 38.55 -8.26 4.81
C PRO A 763 39.95 -8.87 4.96
N ASP A 764 40.97 -8.04 5.19
CA ASP A 764 42.38 -8.47 5.29
C ASP A 764 42.75 -9.03 6.68
N ALA A 765 41.97 -8.72 7.72
CA ALA A 765 42.27 -9.07 9.12
C ALA A 765 41.00 -9.24 10.00
N PRO A 766 39.99 -10.04 9.58
CA PRO A 766 38.68 -10.06 10.23
C PRO A 766 38.74 -10.64 11.65
N GLN A 767 37.97 -10.05 12.57
CA GLN A 767 37.80 -10.53 13.95
C GLN A 767 36.40 -11.14 14.16
N TYR A 768 35.38 -10.60 13.47
CA TYR A 768 33.97 -10.97 13.64
C TYR A 768 33.23 -11.23 12.31
N GLY A 769 33.62 -10.56 11.23
CA GLY A 769 32.95 -10.62 9.93
C GLY A 769 33.33 -11.83 9.10
N LEU A 770 32.43 -12.20 8.18
CA LEU A 770 32.68 -13.24 7.19
C LEU A 770 33.03 -12.58 5.85
N TYR A 771 34.20 -12.94 5.33
CA TYR A 771 34.79 -12.43 4.10
C TYR A 771 35.42 -13.58 3.31
N GLY A 772 35.88 -13.29 2.08
CA GLY A 772 36.64 -14.24 1.28
C GLY A 772 37.04 -13.65 -0.08
N PRO A 773 37.72 -14.41 -0.94
CA PRO A 773 38.01 -13.99 -2.31
C PRO A 773 36.74 -13.90 -3.16
N ALA A 774 36.71 -13.00 -4.14
CA ALA A 774 35.60 -12.87 -5.10
C ALA A 774 35.20 -14.21 -5.73
N GLY A 775 33.89 -14.44 -5.88
CA GLY A 775 33.31 -15.66 -6.41
C GLY A 775 33.34 -16.88 -5.48
N GLN A 776 33.94 -16.80 -4.28
CA GLN A 776 33.96 -17.92 -3.32
C GLN A 776 32.70 -17.97 -2.44
N PRO A 777 32.24 -19.18 -2.06
CA PRO A 777 31.08 -19.34 -1.19
C PRO A 777 31.44 -19.27 0.31
N ILE A 778 30.69 -18.47 1.06
CA ILE A 778 30.63 -18.45 2.53
C ILE A 778 29.41 -19.29 2.94
N LEU A 779 29.64 -20.41 3.64
CA LEU A 779 28.58 -21.36 4.04
C LEU A 779 28.02 -21.05 5.42
N MET A 780 26.70 -20.92 5.54
CA MET A 780 25.98 -20.52 6.76
C MET A 780 24.79 -21.45 7.03
N GLY A 781 25.10 -22.67 7.49
CA GLY A 781 24.10 -23.65 7.94
C GLY A 781 23.28 -24.26 6.81
N GLN A 782 22.10 -23.68 6.52
CA GLN A 782 21.21 -24.10 5.42
C GLN A 782 21.34 -23.23 4.16
N THR A 783 22.04 -22.09 4.26
CA THR A 783 22.25 -21.16 3.15
C THR A 783 23.75 -20.93 2.89
N ALA A 784 24.04 -20.25 1.78
CA ALA A 784 25.37 -19.78 1.41
C ALA A 784 25.27 -18.36 0.84
N ALA A 785 26.35 -17.61 0.93
CA ALA A 785 26.54 -16.36 0.20
C ALA A 785 27.76 -16.48 -0.71
N ILE A 786 27.76 -15.86 -1.88
CA ILE A 786 28.92 -15.81 -2.78
C ILE A 786 29.52 -14.40 -2.67
N VAL A 787 30.83 -14.29 -2.44
CA VAL A 787 31.50 -12.99 -2.37
C VAL A 787 31.45 -12.30 -3.73
N LEU A 788 31.10 -11.01 -3.73
CA LEU A 788 31.05 -10.19 -4.93
C LEU A 788 32.46 -9.82 -5.42
N PRO A 789 32.68 -9.66 -6.75
CA PRO A 789 31.76 -9.99 -7.84
C PRO A 789 31.53 -11.49 -8.04
N THR A 790 30.29 -11.87 -8.36
CA THR A 790 29.96 -13.21 -8.87
C THR A 790 30.27 -13.31 -10.37
N GLN A 791 30.86 -14.42 -10.80
CA GLN A 791 30.94 -14.70 -12.24
C GLN A 791 29.62 -15.34 -12.72
N PRO A 792 28.94 -14.80 -13.76
CA PRO A 792 29.38 -13.72 -14.64
C PRO A 792 28.41 -12.52 -14.72
N ALA A 793 28.56 -11.54 -13.81
CA ALA A 793 28.21 -10.15 -14.15
C ALA A 793 29.06 -9.62 -15.32
N ALA A 794 30.25 -10.21 -15.55
CA ALA A 794 31.24 -9.79 -16.54
C ALA A 794 31.05 -10.37 -17.97
N ALA A 795 30.17 -11.36 -18.21
CA ALA A 795 30.08 -12.00 -19.54
C ALA A 795 29.29 -11.17 -20.58
N ALA A 796 28.43 -10.25 -20.14
CA ALA A 796 27.56 -9.49 -21.04
C ALA A 796 28.31 -8.53 -21.99
N ALA A 797 29.55 -8.15 -21.65
CA ALA A 797 30.36 -7.21 -22.43
C ALA A 797 31.30 -7.87 -23.45
N ALA A 798 31.48 -9.20 -23.42
CA ALA A 798 32.54 -9.91 -24.14
C ALA A 798 32.05 -10.75 -25.35
N ILE A 799 30.76 -10.70 -25.68
CA ILE A 799 30.13 -11.47 -26.77
C ILE A 799 29.52 -10.52 -27.84
N ALA A 800 30.06 -9.29 -27.92
CA ALA A 800 29.66 -8.24 -28.85
C ALA A 800 30.88 -7.67 -29.62
N ALA A 801 31.84 -8.54 -29.96
CA ALA A 801 33.04 -8.26 -30.74
C ALA A 801 33.29 -9.40 -31.75
#